data_AF-A0A1I5A645-F1
#
_entry.id   AF-A0A1I5A645-F1
#
_cell.length_a   1.000
_cell.length_b   1.000
_cell.length_c   1.000
_cell.angle_alpha   90.00
_cell.angle_beta   90.00
_cell.angle_gamma   90.00
#
_symmetry.space_group_name_H-M   'P 1'
#
loop_
_entity.id
_entity.type
_entity.pdbx_description
1 polymer ?
#
loop_
_entity_poly.entity_id
_entity_poly.type
_entity_poly.pdbx_seq_one_letter_code
_entity_poly.pdbx_strand_id
1 'polypeptide(L)'
;MIRINRKHTEKSQILGTLRTLLLAAAVSLGIFGVALPALADEAPVKEPPASSDSMESDNEAQGLEAAESWSLSYQVHMEAHGDSSFFSAGQVAGLPGKGYRMESLLIEESEDLGIRYGVHVQNIGWQSERVQGTPAGTKGQALRIEALWIDMDDEVKKTHSLIYRVYVEGTGWLPYSKNGERTGSEGLSSRIEAIDIQLVSNESLHNYHMQNILLQNKTIIGEAHVQNMGWISQNSSNIFGTTGKGLRLEAIRWNEIPSELQLSHDTHISQIGWTGFKDSSNIAGTVGRSLAMEAIKLQLTGPQKEYYDVYYRVHVEKIGWLDWAKNAEVSGTTGYGLKIEALEIRILPKNRKPSKETHLPSKIILEEIQVNYKAHIQNHGWLSPVSNGETAGFTNSSLRLEAMQITQTTNPFVHLEYRSYSEDLGWGQYVHSSAESGSIGLGKKLEAIEMRLSGLLSSHYEVYYRLHQSGSGWLDWASSTHPTGIIGVDTSFDAVEVTLLPRTTPFTGNIGNPFTENYQAKPGLIYYTTQALGLYTDKSISNKILDIPSSTYLIGVEDGEFLKTEHQGITGYVHKASLSRHTVTLYKNVILVNKKHSLPSSFNPGINADANAALSRMAAAAAKEGIYLQTISAYRSYQYQHDLFNRYVRSHGRAEAERFSMRAGHSEHQTGQAFDLGKRGGGSALSQSFGRTPEGLWLAKNAPYYGFVLRYPEGKEHITGIKYEPWHFRYVGSELAVKITNSGKTMDEFFQAVAPTY
;
A
#
# COMPACT_ATOMS: atom_id res chain seq x y z
N MET A 1 -47.00 -34.24 53.20
CA MET A 1 -48.18 -34.60 52.39
C MET A 1 -47.74 -34.70 50.93
N ILE A 2 -47.86 -35.91 50.33
CA ILE A 2 -48.22 -36.23 48.92
C ILE A 2 -47.33 -35.53 47.85
N ARG A 3 -46.30 -36.10 47.20
CA ARG A 3 -46.05 -37.38 46.48
C ARG A 3 -47.04 -37.71 45.36
N ILE A 4 -46.49 -38.21 44.24
CA ILE A 4 -47.09 -38.86 43.02
C ILE A 4 -46.88 -37.95 41.77
N ASN A 5 -46.03 -38.22 40.77
CA ASN A 5 -45.49 -39.42 40.09
C ASN A 5 -46.40 -39.98 38.96
N ARG A 6 -45.84 -39.95 37.73
CA ARG A 6 -46.02 -40.87 36.56
C ARG A 6 -47.43 -41.15 35.97
N LYS A 7 -47.48 -41.12 34.63
CA LYS A 7 -47.77 -42.27 33.71
C LYS A 7 -47.58 -41.81 32.25
N HIS A 8 -46.69 -42.39 31.43
CA HIS A 8 -46.68 -43.70 30.75
C HIS A 8 -47.86 -43.98 29.82
N THR A 9 -47.61 -44.12 28.51
CA THR A 9 -47.73 -45.35 27.65
C THR A 9 -47.49 -44.94 26.18
N GLU A 10 -46.42 -45.33 25.48
CA GLU A 10 -46.03 -46.64 24.90
C GLU A 10 -46.89 -47.19 23.76
N LYS A 11 -46.27 -47.38 22.58
CA LYS A 11 -46.06 -48.63 21.81
C LYS A 11 -45.87 -48.30 20.31
N SER A 12 -45.07 -48.96 19.49
CA SER A 12 -44.02 -49.99 19.61
C SER A 12 -43.58 -50.36 18.19
N GLN A 13 -42.29 -50.64 17.95
CA GLN A 13 -41.75 -51.88 17.33
C GLN A 13 -40.23 -51.71 17.10
N ILE A 14 -39.37 -52.29 17.95
CA ILE A 14 -38.75 -53.65 17.92
C ILE A 14 -37.45 -53.67 17.07
N LEU A 15 -36.29 -53.52 17.76
CA LEU A 15 -35.18 -54.50 18.00
C LEU A 15 -34.19 -54.67 16.81
N GLY A 16 -32.87 -54.67 16.98
CA GLY A 16 -32.05 -54.60 18.18
C GLY A 16 -30.55 -54.78 17.91
N THR A 17 -29.76 -54.22 18.83
CA THR A 17 -28.45 -54.67 19.37
C THR A 17 -27.14 -54.63 18.56
N LEU A 18 -26.22 -53.85 19.13
CA LEU A 18 -24.76 -53.88 19.05
C LEU A 18 -24.11 -55.27 19.19
N ARG A 19 -22.96 -55.48 18.55
CA ARG A 19 -21.70 -55.96 19.20
C ARG A 19 -20.47 -55.95 18.27
N THR A 20 -19.54 -55.04 18.56
CA THR A 20 -18.15 -55.29 19.01
C THR A 20 -17.21 -56.30 18.30
N LEU A 21 -16.07 -55.76 17.82
CA LEU A 21 -14.65 -56.23 17.78
C LEU A 21 -14.18 -57.40 16.87
N LEU A 22 -13.06 -57.09 16.18
CA LEU A 22 -11.85 -57.92 15.85
C LEU A 22 -11.97 -59.13 14.89
N LEU A 23 -11.26 -59.08 13.74
CA LEU A 23 -10.01 -59.86 13.49
C LEU A 23 -9.40 -59.59 12.09
N ALA A 24 -8.11 -59.87 11.97
CA ALA A 24 -7.21 -59.58 10.85
C ALA A 24 -6.94 -60.79 9.91
N ALA A 25 -6.16 -60.52 8.85
CA ALA A 25 -5.35 -61.42 8.00
C ALA A 25 -6.09 -62.22 6.89
N ALA A 26 -5.56 -62.50 5.69
CA ALA A 26 -4.37 -62.10 4.92
C ALA A 26 -4.45 -62.81 3.53
N VAL A 27 -3.49 -62.49 2.64
CA VAL A 27 -2.99 -63.30 1.50
C VAL A 27 -3.74 -63.16 0.16
N SER A 28 -3.14 -63.09 -1.06
CA SER A 28 -1.83 -62.72 -1.64
C SER A 28 -1.94 -63.01 -3.17
N LEU A 29 -1.07 -62.37 -3.99
CA LEU A 29 -0.63 -62.72 -5.36
C LEU A 29 -1.66 -62.57 -6.51
N GLY A 30 -1.35 -62.09 -7.71
CA GLY A 30 -0.10 -61.62 -8.32
C GLY A 30 -0.17 -61.66 -9.87
N ILE A 31 0.49 -60.67 -10.50
CA ILE A 31 1.34 -60.70 -11.72
C ILE A 31 0.76 -60.81 -13.18
N PHE A 32 1.41 -60.01 -14.05
CA PHE A 32 1.58 -60.02 -15.54
C PHE A 32 0.40 -59.53 -16.41
N GLY A 33 0.55 -58.75 -17.49
CA GLY A 33 1.71 -58.22 -18.22
C GLY A 33 1.42 -58.17 -19.74
N VAL A 34 1.66 -56.99 -20.35
CA VAL A 34 2.11 -56.69 -21.74
C VAL A 34 1.15 -56.68 -22.97
N ALA A 35 1.27 -55.56 -23.73
CA ALA A 35 1.32 -55.39 -25.21
C ALA A 35 0.09 -54.91 -26.03
N LEU A 36 0.30 -53.75 -26.70
CA LEU A 36 -0.37 -53.06 -27.85
C LEU A 36 -0.40 -53.92 -29.15
N PRO A 37 -1.16 -53.62 -30.26
CA PRO A 37 -1.32 -52.29 -30.91
C PRO A 37 -2.59 -51.96 -31.79
N ALA A 38 -2.64 -50.68 -32.23
CA ALA A 38 -3.09 -50.09 -33.53
C ALA A 38 -4.56 -50.10 -34.06
N LEU A 39 -5.11 -48.86 -34.18
CA LEU A 39 -5.82 -48.19 -35.30
C LEU A 39 -6.91 -48.91 -36.12
N ALA A 40 -8.13 -48.34 -36.12
CA ALA A 40 -8.90 -47.96 -37.33
C ALA A 40 -10.20 -47.19 -36.96
N ASP A 41 -10.53 -46.18 -37.76
CA ASP A 41 -11.75 -45.35 -37.77
C ASP A 41 -13.06 -46.14 -37.99
N GLU A 42 -14.16 -45.67 -37.39
CA GLU A 42 -15.37 -45.19 -38.08
C GLU A 42 -16.52 -44.89 -37.08
N ALA A 43 -17.13 -43.70 -37.20
CA ALA A 43 -18.33 -43.24 -36.49
C ALA A 43 -19.61 -43.98 -36.99
N PRO A 44 -20.86 -43.75 -36.47
CA PRO A 44 -21.31 -42.85 -35.41
C PRO A 44 -22.19 -43.51 -34.33
N VAL A 45 -22.12 -43.02 -33.09
CA VAL A 45 -22.97 -43.52 -31.99
C VAL A 45 -24.12 -42.54 -31.72
N LYS A 46 -25.34 -43.07 -31.85
CA LYS A 46 -26.60 -42.54 -31.32
C LYS A 46 -26.49 -42.26 -29.81
N GLU A 47 -26.98 -41.10 -29.39
CA GLU A 47 -27.33 -40.85 -27.98
C GLU A 47 -28.29 -41.91 -27.45
N PRO A 48 -28.06 -42.38 -26.21
CA PRO A 48 -28.92 -41.96 -25.09
C PRO A 48 -28.18 -41.97 -23.73
N PRO A 49 -28.87 -41.75 -22.59
CA PRO A 49 -29.73 -40.64 -22.21
C PRO A 49 -29.11 -39.88 -21.01
N ALA A 50 -29.69 -38.73 -20.66
CA ALA A 50 -29.33 -37.95 -19.48
C ALA A 50 -29.40 -38.79 -18.19
N SER A 51 -28.25 -39.01 -17.55
CA SER A 51 -28.17 -39.45 -16.15
C SER A 51 -27.77 -38.26 -15.28
N SER A 52 -28.72 -37.80 -14.48
CA SER A 52 -28.52 -36.91 -13.35
C SER A 52 -27.73 -37.64 -12.26
N ASP A 53 -26.41 -37.60 -12.34
CA ASP A 53 -25.53 -37.82 -11.19
C ASP A 53 -24.89 -36.48 -10.84
N SER A 54 -25.64 -35.66 -10.10
CA SER A 54 -25.08 -34.55 -9.36
C SER A 54 -24.22 -35.11 -8.23
N MET A 55 -22.92 -35.22 -8.47
CA MET A 55 -21.96 -35.29 -7.37
C MET A 55 -22.08 -34.00 -6.56
N GLU A 56 -22.51 -34.12 -5.31
CA GLU A 56 -22.50 -33.03 -4.33
C GLU A 56 -21.12 -32.39 -4.31
N SER A 57 -21.05 -31.15 -4.79
CA SER A 57 -19.92 -30.28 -4.55
C SER A 57 -20.08 -29.68 -3.15
N ASP A 58 -19.01 -29.71 -2.36
CA ASP A 58 -18.86 -28.87 -1.17
C ASP A 58 -18.86 -27.40 -1.63
N ASN A 59 -20.06 -26.84 -1.81
CA ASN A 59 -20.27 -25.51 -2.34
C ASN A 59 -20.34 -24.53 -1.16
N GLU A 60 -19.19 -23.97 -0.80
CA GLU A 60 -19.07 -22.98 0.29
C GLU A 60 -19.99 -21.75 0.08
N ALA A 61 -20.51 -21.50 -1.13
CA ALA A 61 -21.36 -20.34 -1.45
C ALA A 61 -22.86 -20.49 -1.09
N GLN A 62 -23.31 -21.58 -0.45
CA GLN A 62 -24.70 -21.69 0.00
C GLN A 62 -25.00 -20.67 1.12
N GLY A 63 -25.65 -19.56 0.77
CA GLY A 63 -26.07 -18.51 1.70
C GLY A 63 -25.91 -17.08 1.19
N LEU A 64 -25.34 -16.89 -0.01
CA LEU A 64 -25.24 -15.57 -0.65
C LEU A 64 -26.54 -15.26 -1.41
N GLU A 65 -27.26 -14.20 -1.02
CA GLU A 65 -28.40 -13.71 -1.82
C GLU A 65 -27.90 -13.12 -3.14
N ALA A 66 -28.44 -13.63 -4.25
CA ALA A 66 -28.19 -13.11 -5.59
C ALA A 66 -28.77 -11.70 -5.74
N ALA A 67 -28.08 -10.83 -6.48
CA ALA A 67 -28.57 -9.48 -6.79
C ALA A 67 -29.85 -9.58 -7.64
N GLU A 68 -30.98 -9.08 -7.15
CA GLU A 68 -32.29 -9.27 -7.79
C GLU A 68 -32.48 -8.57 -9.16
N SER A 69 -31.48 -7.83 -9.68
CA SER A 69 -31.55 -7.15 -10.99
C SER A 69 -30.36 -7.38 -11.93
N TRP A 70 -29.24 -7.92 -11.45
CA TRP A 70 -28.02 -8.08 -12.25
C TRP A 70 -27.60 -9.53 -12.37
N SER A 71 -27.43 -9.99 -13.60
CA SER A 71 -26.98 -11.35 -13.89
C SER A 71 -25.79 -11.36 -14.84
N LEU A 72 -24.99 -12.40 -14.69
CA LEU A 72 -23.78 -12.69 -15.44
C LEU A 72 -23.89 -14.14 -15.89
N SER A 73 -23.49 -14.40 -17.13
CA SER A 73 -23.27 -15.76 -17.65
C SER A 73 -21.94 -15.88 -18.38
N TYR A 74 -21.37 -17.07 -18.41
CA TYR A 74 -20.08 -17.29 -19.06
C TYR A 74 -20.00 -18.65 -19.72
N GLN A 75 -19.19 -18.72 -20.76
CA GLN A 75 -18.94 -19.90 -21.57
C GLN A 75 -17.44 -20.12 -21.67
N VAL A 76 -17.02 -21.38 -21.64
CA VAL A 76 -15.62 -21.77 -21.81
C VAL A 76 -15.47 -22.66 -23.04
N HIS A 77 -14.34 -22.52 -23.74
CA HIS A 77 -13.91 -23.47 -24.75
C HIS A 77 -12.87 -24.42 -24.15
N MET A 78 -13.18 -25.71 -24.16
CA MET A 78 -12.31 -26.75 -23.62
C MET A 78 -11.67 -27.56 -24.75
N GLU A 79 -10.40 -27.93 -24.58
CA GLU A 79 -9.71 -28.86 -25.48
C GLU A 79 -10.56 -30.12 -25.70
N ALA A 80 -10.67 -30.56 -26.95
CA ALA A 80 -11.41 -31.74 -27.39
C ALA A 80 -12.93 -31.74 -27.14
N HIS A 81 -13.48 -30.75 -26.44
CA HIS A 81 -14.90 -30.65 -26.09
C HIS A 81 -15.60 -29.44 -26.72
N GLY A 82 -14.85 -28.47 -27.25
CA GLY A 82 -15.44 -27.33 -27.93
C GLY A 82 -15.99 -26.28 -26.97
N ASP A 83 -16.90 -25.44 -27.46
CA ASP A 83 -17.61 -24.48 -26.62
C ASP A 83 -18.64 -25.22 -25.76
N SER A 84 -18.69 -24.88 -24.48
CA SER A 84 -19.75 -25.33 -23.56
C SER A 84 -21.07 -24.57 -23.75
N SER A 85 -22.13 -24.95 -23.06
CA SER A 85 -23.29 -24.05 -22.87
C SER A 85 -22.91 -22.87 -21.96
N PHE A 86 -23.71 -21.80 -21.95
CA PHE A 86 -23.53 -20.72 -20.97
C PHE A 86 -23.90 -21.20 -19.56
N PHE A 87 -23.06 -20.84 -18.61
CA PHE A 87 -23.22 -21.06 -17.17
C PHE A 87 -23.64 -19.74 -16.53
N SER A 88 -24.56 -19.77 -15.57
CA SER A 88 -24.92 -18.61 -14.76
C SER A 88 -23.85 -18.35 -13.68
N ALA A 89 -23.79 -17.12 -13.16
CA ALA A 89 -22.97 -16.78 -12.00
C ALA A 89 -23.12 -17.81 -10.86
N GLY A 90 -22.01 -18.32 -10.35
CA GLY A 90 -21.94 -19.36 -9.32
C GLY A 90 -21.97 -20.80 -9.83
N GLN A 91 -22.04 -21.04 -11.14
CA GLN A 91 -21.94 -22.38 -11.73
C GLN A 91 -20.52 -22.66 -12.26
N VAL A 92 -19.93 -23.79 -11.89
CA VAL A 92 -18.60 -24.16 -12.39
C VAL A 92 -18.63 -24.43 -13.90
N ALA A 93 -17.79 -23.72 -14.66
CA ALA A 93 -17.58 -23.97 -16.09
C ALA A 93 -16.22 -24.64 -16.33
N GLY A 94 -16.21 -25.77 -17.03
CA GLY A 94 -15.01 -26.58 -17.30
C GLY A 94 -15.05 -27.97 -16.66
N LEU A 95 -13.93 -28.69 -16.70
CA LEU A 95 -13.82 -30.09 -16.27
C LEU A 95 -12.67 -30.26 -15.26
N PRO A 96 -12.89 -29.87 -13.99
CA PRO A 96 -11.82 -29.85 -12.99
C PRO A 96 -11.26 -31.27 -12.74
N GLY A 97 -9.93 -31.41 -12.81
CA GLY A 97 -9.23 -32.65 -12.54
C GLY A 97 -9.35 -33.72 -13.63
N LYS A 98 -9.94 -33.39 -14.78
CA LYS A 98 -10.12 -34.32 -15.91
C LYS A 98 -9.03 -34.22 -16.96
N GLY A 99 -8.10 -33.28 -16.83
CA GLY A 99 -6.94 -33.16 -17.71
C GLY A 99 -7.15 -32.31 -18.97
N TYR A 100 -8.33 -31.69 -19.16
CA TYR A 100 -8.63 -30.87 -20.33
C TYR A 100 -8.31 -29.39 -20.07
N ARG A 101 -7.57 -28.75 -20.98
CA ARG A 101 -7.26 -27.31 -20.86
C ARG A 101 -8.42 -26.42 -21.32
N MET A 102 -8.57 -25.29 -20.68
CA MET A 102 -9.35 -24.16 -21.17
C MET A 102 -8.54 -23.37 -22.20
N GLU A 103 -9.11 -23.13 -23.38
CA GLU A 103 -8.48 -22.36 -24.47
C GLU A 103 -9.12 -20.99 -24.65
N SER A 104 -10.39 -20.82 -24.26
CA SER A 104 -11.10 -19.54 -24.36
C SER A 104 -12.13 -19.35 -23.25
N LEU A 105 -12.35 -18.10 -22.85
CA LEU A 105 -13.39 -17.65 -21.92
C LEU A 105 -14.20 -16.53 -22.58
N LEU A 106 -15.52 -16.66 -22.55
CA LEU A 106 -16.48 -15.65 -22.96
C LEU A 106 -17.38 -15.30 -21.79
N ILE A 107 -17.54 -14.02 -21.49
CA ILE A 107 -18.42 -13.53 -20.43
C ILE A 107 -19.49 -12.61 -21.02
N GLU A 108 -20.75 -12.83 -20.62
CA GLU A 108 -21.93 -12.03 -20.96
C GLU A 108 -22.62 -11.52 -19.68
N GLU A 109 -23.27 -10.37 -19.74
CA GLU A 109 -24.02 -9.75 -18.63
C GLU A 109 -25.42 -9.32 -19.11
N SER A 110 -26.39 -9.25 -18.20
CA SER A 110 -27.76 -8.86 -18.56
C SER A 110 -27.98 -7.34 -18.58
N GLU A 111 -27.30 -6.56 -17.72
CA GLU A 111 -27.37 -5.07 -17.67
C GLU A 111 -26.10 -4.45 -17.05
N ASP A 112 -25.48 -3.47 -17.73
CA ASP A 112 -24.39 -2.53 -17.35
C ASP A 112 -23.51 -2.88 -16.12
N LEU A 113 -23.02 -4.11 -16.03
CA LEU A 113 -22.01 -4.47 -15.02
C LEU A 113 -20.64 -3.90 -15.40
N GLY A 114 -20.43 -3.62 -16.69
CA GLY A 114 -19.19 -3.07 -17.21
C GLY A 114 -18.04 -4.07 -17.07
N ILE A 115 -18.34 -5.35 -17.32
CA ILE A 115 -17.38 -6.43 -17.17
C ILE A 115 -16.20 -6.22 -18.13
N ARG A 116 -14.99 -6.24 -17.55
CA ARG A 116 -13.70 -6.23 -18.23
C ARG A 116 -12.90 -7.43 -17.76
N TYR A 117 -12.22 -8.12 -18.67
CA TYR A 117 -11.41 -9.27 -18.29
C TYR A 117 -10.24 -9.46 -19.23
N GLY A 118 -9.17 -10.04 -18.70
CA GLY A 118 -7.97 -10.38 -19.47
C GLY A 118 -7.54 -11.80 -19.16
N VAL A 119 -6.91 -12.45 -20.13
CA VAL A 119 -6.34 -13.79 -19.97
C VAL A 119 -4.88 -13.81 -20.42
N HIS A 120 -4.07 -14.58 -19.71
CA HIS A 120 -2.70 -14.90 -20.06
C HIS A 120 -2.69 -16.24 -20.79
N VAL A 121 -2.24 -16.25 -22.04
CA VAL A 121 -2.19 -17.45 -22.88
C VAL A 121 -0.76 -17.95 -23.00
N GLN A 122 -0.59 -19.27 -22.93
CA GLN A 122 0.69 -19.93 -23.11
C GLN A 122 1.43 -19.41 -24.35
N ASN A 123 2.71 -19.08 -24.20
CA ASN A 123 3.61 -18.59 -25.26
C ASN A 123 3.18 -17.27 -25.95
N ILE A 124 2.09 -16.64 -25.53
CA ILE A 124 1.63 -15.33 -26.03
C ILE A 124 1.77 -14.27 -24.93
N GLY A 125 1.49 -14.63 -23.68
CA GLY A 125 1.42 -13.70 -22.58
C GLY A 125 0.02 -13.15 -22.37
N TRP A 126 -0.08 -12.02 -21.65
CA TRP A 126 -1.33 -11.30 -21.45
C TRP A 126 -1.86 -10.75 -22.78
N GLN A 127 -3.08 -11.14 -23.13
CA GLN A 127 -3.81 -10.51 -24.22
C GLN A 127 -4.39 -9.15 -23.79
N SER A 128 -4.71 -8.30 -24.77
CA SER A 128 -5.45 -7.06 -24.50
C SER A 128 -6.78 -7.34 -23.80
N GLU A 129 -7.19 -6.42 -22.93
CA GLU A 129 -8.46 -6.46 -22.21
C GLU A 129 -9.64 -6.73 -23.17
N ARG A 130 -10.55 -7.59 -22.71
CA ARG A 130 -11.84 -7.86 -23.33
C ARG A 130 -12.94 -7.24 -22.49
N VAL A 131 -14.01 -6.88 -23.16
CA VAL A 131 -15.28 -6.48 -22.56
C VAL A 131 -16.31 -7.58 -22.76
N GLN A 132 -17.45 -7.48 -22.09
CA GLN A 132 -18.58 -8.40 -22.26
C GLN A 132 -18.87 -8.73 -23.74
N GLY A 133 -19.25 -9.98 -24.00
CA GLY A 133 -19.59 -10.51 -25.32
C GLY A 133 -18.40 -10.78 -26.24
N THR A 134 -17.15 -10.57 -25.80
CA THR A 134 -15.94 -10.79 -26.63
C THR A 134 -15.06 -11.91 -26.08
N PRO A 135 -14.84 -13.04 -26.79
CA PRO A 135 -14.05 -14.14 -26.26
C PRO A 135 -12.57 -13.74 -26.05
N ALA A 136 -12.02 -14.14 -24.90
CA ALA A 136 -10.59 -14.06 -24.57
C ALA A 136 -9.94 -15.44 -24.73
N GLY A 137 -8.68 -15.51 -25.16
CA GLY A 137 -7.95 -16.76 -25.38
C GLY A 137 -7.70 -17.08 -26.86
N THR A 138 -7.50 -18.36 -27.17
CA THR A 138 -7.08 -18.87 -28.48
C THR A 138 -7.79 -20.19 -28.82
N LYS A 139 -9.08 -20.07 -29.16
CA LYS A 139 -9.91 -21.20 -29.59
C LYS A 139 -9.28 -21.98 -30.75
N GLY A 140 -9.04 -23.28 -30.57
CA GLY A 140 -8.60 -24.18 -31.63
C GLY A 140 -7.14 -24.02 -32.09
N GLN A 141 -6.33 -23.22 -31.37
CA GLN A 141 -4.91 -23.05 -31.66
C GLN A 141 -4.01 -23.93 -30.78
N ALA A 142 -4.59 -24.81 -29.97
CA ALA A 142 -3.91 -25.68 -29.02
C ALA A 142 -3.04 -24.94 -27.97
N LEU A 143 -3.37 -23.68 -27.67
CA LEU A 143 -2.74 -22.90 -26.61
C LEU A 143 -3.70 -22.74 -25.42
N ARG A 144 -3.20 -22.97 -24.21
CA ARG A 144 -3.98 -22.91 -22.95
C ARG A 144 -4.04 -21.49 -22.37
N ILE A 145 -5.11 -21.20 -21.64
CA ILE A 145 -5.15 -20.11 -20.66
C ILE A 145 -4.42 -20.57 -19.38
N GLU A 146 -3.53 -19.72 -18.87
CA GLU A 146 -2.72 -19.97 -17.66
C GLU A 146 -3.12 -19.08 -16.49
N ALA A 147 -3.59 -17.86 -16.76
CA ALA A 147 -4.06 -16.92 -15.75
C ALA A 147 -5.13 -15.99 -16.32
N LEU A 148 -5.92 -15.35 -15.45
CA LEU A 148 -6.93 -14.37 -15.83
C LEU A 148 -7.18 -13.34 -14.72
N TRP A 149 -7.85 -12.26 -15.08
CA TRP A 149 -8.47 -11.32 -14.14
C TRP A 149 -9.82 -10.89 -14.72
N ILE A 150 -10.78 -10.60 -13.84
CA ILE A 150 -12.13 -10.17 -14.21
C ILE A 150 -12.50 -9.02 -13.28
N ASP A 151 -12.94 -7.93 -13.87
CA ASP A 151 -13.31 -6.73 -13.17
C ASP A 151 -14.65 -6.21 -13.67
N MET A 152 -15.25 -5.30 -12.91
CA MET A 152 -16.51 -4.65 -13.26
C MET A 152 -16.39 -3.14 -13.07
N ASP A 153 -17.46 -2.40 -13.32
CA ASP A 153 -17.45 -0.95 -13.13
C ASP A 153 -17.35 -0.53 -11.66
N ASP A 154 -16.61 0.56 -11.42
CA ASP A 154 -16.33 1.02 -10.05
C ASP A 154 -17.61 1.43 -9.30
N GLU A 155 -18.64 1.91 -10.01
CA GLU A 155 -19.94 2.21 -9.40
C GLU A 155 -20.62 0.93 -8.89
N VAL A 156 -20.56 -0.15 -9.67
CA VAL A 156 -21.06 -1.47 -9.26
C VAL A 156 -20.26 -1.98 -8.06
N LYS A 157 -18.94 -1.76 -8.03
CA LYS A 157 -18.06 -2.15 -6.91
C LYS A 157 -18.41 -1.49 -5.58
N LYS A 158 -19.12 -0.36 -5.57
CA LYS A 158 -19.57 0.28 -4.32
C LYS A 158 -20.60 -0.58 -3.59
N THR A 159 -21.44 -1.29 -4.34
CA THR A 159 -22.55 -2.07 -3.78
C THR A 159 -22.38 -3.57 -3.96
N HIS A 160 -21.54 -4.02 -4.88
CA HIS A 160 -21.33 -5.42 -5.23
C HIS A 160 -19.84 -5.76 -5.36
N SER A 161 -19.53 -7.03 -5.28
CA SER A 161 -18.22 -7.61 -5.54
C SER A 161 -18.35 -8.70 -6.59
N LEU A 162 -17.43 -8.70 -7.54
CA LEU A 162 -17.23 -9.81 -8.45
C LEU A 162 -16.05 -10.63 -7.91
N ILE A 163 -16.35 -11.88 -7.56
CA ILE A 163 -15.37 -12.82 -7.04
C ILE A 163 -15.25 -14.01 -7.99
N TYR A 164 -14.05 -14.49 -8.22
CA TYR A 164 -13.82 -15.61 -9.16
C TYR A 164 -12.60 -16.42 -8.77
N ARG A 165 -12.63 -17.71 -9.11
CA ARG A 165 -11.52 -18.63 -8.92
C ARG A 165 -11.40 -19.60 -10.09
N VAL A 166 -10.23 -20.19 -10.23
CA VAL A 166 -9.91 -21.14 -11.30
C VAL A 166 -9.36 -22.43 -10.72
N TYR A 167 -9.64 -23.56 -11.38
CA TYR A 167 -9.02 -24.84 -11.10
C TYR A 167 -7.75 -24.98 -11.94
N VAL A 168 -6.58 -25.03 -11.31
CA VAL A 168 -5.29 -25.16 -11.99
C VAL A 168 -4.79 -26.59 -11.90
N GLU A 169 -4.26 -27.12 -13.01
CA GLU A 169 -3.64 -28.44 -13.08
C GLU A 169 -2.66 -28.66 -11.92
N GLY A 170 -2.76 -29.83 -11.28
CA GLY A 170 -1.87 -30.22 -10.18
C GLY A 170 -2.02 -29.42 -8.89
N THR A 171 -2.78 -28.31 -8.90
CA THR A 171 -2.99 -27.41 -7.76
C THR A 171 -4.40 -27.52 -7.20
N GLY A 172 -5.40 -27.71 -8.07
CA GLY A 172 -6.81 -27.69 -7.69
C GLY A 172 -7.42 -26.30 -7.78
N TRP A 173 -8.54 -26.08 -7.09
CA TRP A 173 -9.19 -24.77 -7.01
C TRP A 173 -8.28 -23.77 -6.29
N LEU A 174 -7.96 -22.68 -6.98
CA LEU A 174 -7.39 -21.51 -6.37
C LEU A 174 -8.43 -20.76 -5.52
N PRO A 175 -8.00 -19.84 -4.67
CA PRO A 175 -8.90 -19.01 -3.88
C PRO A 175 -9.64 -18.00 -4.75
N TYR A 176 -10.74 -17.45 -4.24
CA TYR A 176 -11.44 -16.35 -4.90
C TYR A 176 -10.56 -15.09 -4.95
N SER A 177 -10.31 -14.62 -6.17
CA SER A 177 -9.84 -13.28 -6.47
C SER A 177 -11.03 -12.33 -6.57
N LYS A 178 -10.83 -11.05 -6.29
CA LYS A 178 -11.89 -10.04 -6.31
C LYS A 178 -11.53 -8.87 -7.24
N ASN A 179 -12.50 -8.42 -8.05
CA ASN A 179 -12.46 -7.14 -8.79
C ASN A 179 -11.09 -6.79 -9.43
N GLY A 180 -10.72 -7.50 -10.50
CA GLY A 180 -9.53 -7.20 -11.30
C GLY A 180 -8.23 -7.81 -10.78
N GLU A 181 -8.26 -8.53 -9.65
CA GLU A 181 -7.13 -9.30 -9.17
C GLU A 181 -6.78 -10.48 -10.10
N ARG A 182 -5.49 -10.75 -10.30
CA ARG A 182 -5.06 -11.89 -11.14
C ARG A 182 -5.24 -13.20 -10.38
N THR A 183 -5.70 -14.24 -11.09
CA THR A 183 -5.79 -15.63 -10.63
C THR A 183 -5.24 -16.57 -11.69
N GLY A 184 -4.74 -17.74 -11.28
CA GLY A 184 -4.08 -18.72 -12.14
C GLY A 184 -2.58 -18.81 -11.90
N SER A 185 -1.87 -19.45 -12.82
CA SER A 185 -0.46 -19.85 -12.70
C SER A 185 0.44 -19.11 -13.69
N GLU A 186 0.44 -17.77 -13.63
CA GLU A 186 1.29 -16.90 -14.47
C GLU A 186 2.77 -17.32 -14.33
N GLY A 187 3.40 -17.76 -15.42
CA GLY A 187 4.82 -18.14 -15.45
C GLY A 187 5.18 -19.54 -14.94
N LEU A 188 4.21 -20.33 -14.46
CA LEU A 188 4.44 -21.70 -13.95
C LEU A 188 4.04 -22.80 -14.95
N SER A 189 3.65 -22.45 -16.17
CA SER A 189 3.28 -23.36 -17.27
C SER A 189 2.15 -24.37 -16.97
N SER A 190 1.31 -24.12 -15.97
CA SER A 190 0.15 -24.99 -15.63
C SER A 190 -1.13 -24.48 -16.31
N ARG A 191 -2.04 -25.40 -16.67
CA ARG A 191 -3.31 -25.05 -17.35
C ARG A 191 -4.45 -24.78 -16.36
N ILE A 192 -5.37 -23.90 -16.75
CA ILE A 192 -6.68 -23.79 -16.13
C ILE A 192 -7.62 -24.84 -16.73
N GLU A 193 -8.31 -25.61 -15.89
CA GLU A 193 -9.26 -26.67 -16.28
C GLU A 193 -10.73 -26.32 -15.98
N ALA A 194 -10.97 -25.38 -15.05
CA ALA A 194 -12.31 -24.89 -14.73
C ALA A 194 -12.28 -23.47 -14.13
N ILE A 195 -13.43 -22.79 -14.12
CA ILE A 195 -13.63 -21.46 -13.56
C ILE A 195 -15.00 -21.36 -12.85
N ASP A 196 -15.05 -20.56 -11.80
CA ASP A 196 -16.23 -20.21 -11.02
C ASP A 196 -16.23 -18.68 -10.83
N ILE A 197 -17.28 -18.00 -11.30
CA ILE A 197 -17.42 -16.54 -11.22
C ILE A 197 -18.75 -16.22 -10.53
N GLN A 198 -18.69 -15.38 -9.50
CA GLN A 198 -19.86 -14.94 -8.73
C GLN A 198 -19.95 -13.43 -8.70
N LEU A 199 -21.19 -12.94 -8.75
CA LEU A 199 -21.55 -11.56 -8.48
C LEU A 199 -22.37 -11.53 -7.19
N VAL A 200 -21.87 -10.84 -6.17
CA VAL A 200 -22.47 -10.82 -4.83
C VAL A 200 -22.59 -9.38 -4.36
N SER A 201 -23.63 -9.04 -3.60
CA SER A 201 -23.67 -7.71 -2.97
C SER A 201 -22.54 -7.59 -1.94
N ASN A 202 -21.98 -6.39 -1.75
CA ASN A 202 -20.96 -6.12 -0.75
C ASN A 202 -21.49 -6.37 0.66
N GLU A 203 -22.77 -6.09 0.88
CA GLU A 203 -23.45 -6.39 2.13
C GLU A 203 -23.59 -7.91 2.34
N SER A 204 -24.03 -8.67 1.34
CA SER A 204 -24.10 -10.14 1.43
C SER A 204 -22.71 -10.76 1.54
N LEU A 205 -21.69 -10.24 0.86
CA LEU A 205 -20.31 -10.69 1.02
C LEU A 205 -19.75 -10.33 2.39
N HIS A 206 -20.06 -9.14 2.90
CA HIS A 206 -19.70 -8.72 4.25
C HIS A 206 -20.42 -9.57 5.30
N ASN A 207 -21.72 -9.83 5.13
CA ASN A 207 -22.55 -10.62 6.03
C ASN A 207 -22.21 -12.10 5.94
N TYR A 208 -21.92 -12.64 4.76
CA TYR A 208 -21.37 -13.98 4.58
C TYR A 208 -20.01 -14.09 5.27
N HIS A 209 -19.12 -13.10 5.13
CA HIS A 209 -17.89 -13.07 5.92
C HIS A 209 -18.18 -12.92 7.43
N MET A 210 -19.16 -12.14 7.84
CA MET A 210 -19.48 -11.95 9.27
C MET A 210 -20.25 -13.13 9.87
N GLN A 211 -21.02 -13.89 9.11
CA GLN A 211 -21.86 -15.02 9.55
C GLN A 211 -21.14 -16.37 9.35
N ASN A 212 -20.35 -16.54 8.29
CA ASN A 212 -19.60 -17.77 8.00
C ASN A 212 -18.11 -17.69 8.38
N ILE A 213 -17.58 -16.51 8.73
CA ILE A 213 -16.18 -16.32 9.17
C ILE A 213 -16.08 -15.79 10.63
N LEU A 214 -17.20 -15.71 11.34
CA LEU A 214 -17.18 -15.78 12.81
C LEU A 214 -17.34 -17.24 13.23
N LEU A 215 -16.23 -18.00 13.21
CA LEU A 215 -15.87 -19.06 14.17
C LEU A 215 -14.67 -19.84 13.63
N GLN A 216 -13.46 -19.31 13.80
CA GLN A 216 -12.25 -20.01 14.25
C GLN A 216 -10.98 -19.22 13.89
N ASN A 217 -9.96 -19.33 14.75
CA ASN A 217 -8.62 -18.85 14.43
C ASN A 217 -8.12 -19.59 13.19
N LYS A 218 -7.73 -18.86 12.16
CA LYS A 218 -7.11 -19.45 10.98
C LYS A 218 -5.71 -19.94 11.39
N THR A 219 -5.43 -21.19 11.10
CA THR A 219 -4.17 -21.84 11.48
C THR A 219 -3.34 -22.07 10.23
N ILE A 220 -2.08 -21.64 10.29
CA ILE A 220 -1.07 -22.07 9.33
C ILE A 220 -0.45 -23.35 9.88
N ILE A 221 -0.24 -24.33 9.02
CA ILE A 221 0.49 -25.56 9.32
C ILE A 221 1.83 -25.53 8.61
N GLY A 222 2.88 -25.89 9.32
CA GLY A 222 4.18 -26.11 8.71
C GLY A 222 5.17 -26.82 9.63
N GLU A 223 6.42 -26.77 9.22
CA GLU A 223 7.53 -27.44 9.89
C GLU A 223 8.67 -26.46 10.17
N ALA A 224 9.33 -26.65 11.30
CA ALA A 224 10.50 -25.92 11.73
C ALA A 224 11.75 -26.79 11.57
N HIS A 225 12.78 -26.31 10.88
CA HIS A 225 14.09 -26.93 10.88
C HIS A 225 14.86 -26.44 12.11
N VAL A 226 15.01 -27.30 13.11
CA VAL A 226 15.67 -27.00 14.39
C VAL A 226 17.04 -27.66 14.44
N GLN A 227 18.04 -26.94 14.96
CA GLN A 227 19.39 -27.45 15.16
C GLN A 227 19.38 -28.83 15.84
N ASN A 228 20.13 -29.77 15.25
CA ASN A 228 20.28 -31.16 15.73
C ASN A 228 18.99 -32.00 15.76
N MET A 229 17.85 -31.44 15.33
CA MET A 229 16.56 -32.13 15.29
C MET A 229 16.03 -32.27 13.86
N GLY A 230 16.49 -31.43 12.93
CA GLY A 230 15.98 -31.41 11.56
C GLY A 230 14.59 -30.80 11.50
N TRP A 231 13.79 -31.21 10.50
CA TRP A 231 12.40 -30.78 10.37
C TRP A 231 11.53 -31.42 11.45
N ILE A 232 10.87 -30.58 12.24
CA ILE A 232 9.86 -30.97 13.21
C ILE A 232 8.55 -30.23 12.92
N SER A 233 7.41 -30.91 13.05
CA SER A 233 6.09 -30.27 12.90
C SER A 233 5.81 -29.30 14.04
N GLN A 234 5.00 -28.28 13.76
CA GLN A 234 4.50 -27.38 14.80
C GLN A 234 3.72 -28.16 15.88
N ASN A 235 3.72 -27.66 17.12
CA ASN A 235 2.95 -28.28 18.19
C ASN A 235 1.46 -27.90 18.16
N SER A 236 0.67 -28.47 19.08
CA SER A 236 -0.78 -28.21 19.20
C SER A 236 -1.16 -26.77 19.57
N SER A 237 -0.17 -25.91 19.88
CA SER A 237 -0.35 -24.47 20.16
C SER A 237 0.15 -23.58 19.01
N ASN A 238 0.33 -24.14 17.81
CA ASN A 238 0.85 -23.43 16.62
C ASN A 238 2.24 -22.81 16.83
N ILE A 239 3.07 -23.47 17.65
CA ILE A 239 4.47 -23.10 17.84
C ILE A 239 5.35 -23.94 16.92
N PHE A 240 6.12 -23.25 16.10
CA PHE A 240 7.19 -23.76 15.25
C PHE A 240 8.50 -23.74 16.03
N GLY A 241 9.17 -24.87 16.20
CA GLY A 241 10.48 -24.95 16.85
C GLY A 241 10.43 -25.42 18.31
N THR A 242 11.38 -24.99 19.13
CA THR A 242 11.50 -25.40 20.54
C THR A 242 11.65 -24.22 21.47
N THR A 243 10.94 -24.19 22.59
CA THR A 243 11.04 -23.13 23.59
C THR A 243 12.02 -23.53 24.71
N GLY A 244 13.04 -22.72 24.98
CA GLY A 244 13.90 -22.83 26.17
C GLY A 244 14.95 -23.95 26.12
N LYS A 245 15.15 -24.58 24.97
CA LYS A 245 16.10 -25.70 24.82
C LYS A 245 17.50 -25.28 24.35
N GLY A 246 17.73 -24.00 24.06
CA GLY A 246 19.03 -23.53 23.54
C GLY A 246 19.30 -23.91 22.08
N LEU A 247 18.33 -24.51 21.39
CA LEU A 247 18.45 -24.97 20.00
C LEU A 247 17.92 -23.88 19.05
N ARG A 248 18.73 -23.48 18.07
CA ARG A 248 18.32 -22.47 17.08
C ARG A 248 17.32 -23.03 16.09
N LEU A 249 16.36 -22.19 15.73
CA LEU A 249 15.55 -22.33 14.54
C LEU A 249 16.38 -21.86 13.33
N GLU A 250 16.47 -22.69 12.31
CA GLU A 250 17.28 -22.42 11.11
C GLU A 250 16.41 -22.14 9.90
N ALA A 251 15.23 -22.77 9.82
CA ALA A 251 14.26 -22.53 8.76
C ALA A 251 12.82 -22.87 9.17
N ILE A 252 11.85 -22.35 8.41
CA ILE A 252 10.44 -22.73 8.44
C ILE A 252 9.98 -23.02 7.03
N ARG A 253 9.21 -24.10 6.87
CA ARG A 253 8.46 -24.41 5.66
C ARG A 253 6.96 -24.35 5.96
N TRP A 254 6.22 -23.70 5.07
CA TRP A 254 4.77 -23.54 5.15
C TRP A 254 4.12 -24.69 4.38
N ASN A 255 3.47 -25.63 5.08
CA ASN A 255 2.92 -26.85 4.47
C ASN A 255 1.46 -26.66 4.09
N GLU A 256 0.67 -26.00 4.94
CA GLU A 256 -0.74 -25.71 4.70
C GLU A 256 -1.04 -24.29 5.15
N ILE A 257 -1.56 -23.49 4.24
CA ILE A 257 -2.10 -22.16 4.53
C ILE A 257 -3.56 -22.22 4.09
N PRO A 258 -4.51 -21.71 4.91
CA PRO A 258 -5.91 -21.62 4.49
C PRO A 258 -5.97 -20.99 3.11
N SER A 259 -6.64 -21.65 2.17
CA SER A 259 -6.53 -21.34 0.75
C SER A 259 -6.81 -19.85 0.48
N GLU A 260 -7.78 -19.27 1.17
CA GLU A 260 -8.13 -17.86 1.08
C GLU A 260 -7.01 -16.87 1.48
N LEU A 261 -6.00 -17.31 2.21
CA LEU A 261 -4.90 -16.48 2.70
C LEU A 261 -3.66 -16.63 1.82
N GLN A 262 -3.00 -15.51 1.55
CA GLN A 262 -1.64 -15.52 1.01
C GLN A 262 -0.70 -14.95 2.08
N LEU A 263 0.39 -15.66 2.34
CA LEU A 263 1.42 -15.24 3.31
C LEU A 263 2.72 -14.93 2.59
N SER A 264 3.37 -13.84 3.00
CA SER A 264 4.74 -13.53 2.62
C SER A 264 5.61 -13.31 3.87
N HIS A 265 6.89 -13.68 3.77
CA HIS A 265 7.87 -13.56 4.85
C HIS A 265 9.19 -12.93 4.38
N ASP A 266 9.85 -12.22 5.29
CA ASP A 266 11.24 -11.78 5.16
C ASP A 266 11.99 -12.23 6.43
N THR A 267 13.17 -12.83 6.27
CA THR A 267 13.90 -13.44 7.38
C THR A 267 15.29 -12.85 7.48
N HIS A 268 15.68 -12.44 8.70
CA HIS A 268 17.04 -12.08 9.04
C HIS A 268 17.81 -13.31 9.51
N ILE A 269 18.86 -13.65 8.77
CA ILE A 269 19.66 -14.86 9.01
C ILE A 269 21.05 -14.43 9.46
N SER A 270 21.55 -15.06 10.52
CA SER A 270 22.89 -14.82 11.05
C SER A 270 23.93 -14.85 9.91
N GLN A 271 24.79 -13.83 9.84
CA GLN A 271 25.84 -13.63 8.81
C GLN A 271 25.36 -13.37 7.38
N ILE A 272 24.05 -13.36 7.11
CA ILE A 272 23.49 -13.04 5.78
C ILE A 272 22.72 -11.72 5.82
N GLY A 273 21.98 -11.47 6.91
CA GLY A 273 21.07 -10.32 7.00
C GLY A 273 19.65 -10.64 6.51
N TRP A 274 18.89 -9.59 6.19
CA TRP A 274 17.55 -9.70 5.61
C TRP A 274 17.61 -10.27 4.19
N THR A 275 16.62 -11.06 3.81
CA THR A 275 16.62 -11.83 2.55
C THR A 275 15.59 -11.34 1.54
N GLY A 276 14.78 -10.33 1.91
CA GLY A 276 13.69 -9.80 1.12
C GLY A 276 12.41 -10.61 1.29
N PHE A 277 11.26 -9.97 1.04
CA PHE A 277 9.96 -10.65 1.10
C PHE A 277 9.84 -11.71 0.01
N LYS A 278 9.46 -12.92 0.43
CA LYS A 278 9.17 -14.06 -0.44
C LYS A 278 7.78 -14.58 -0.10
N ASP A 279 7.11 -15.21 -1.05
CA ASP A 279 5.82 -15.88 -0.79
C ASP A 279 6.03 -17.18 0.01
N SER A 280 4.93 -17.74 0.49
CA SER A 280 4.90 -18.98 1.27
C SER A 280 5.31 -20.24 0.52
N SER A 281 5.51 -20.20 -0.81
CA SER A 281 6.10 -21.35 -1.52
C SER A 281 7.61 -21.48 -1.23
N ASN A 282 8.23 -20.40 -0.75
CA ASN A 282 9.65 -20.37 -0.38
C ASN A 282 9.86 -20.71 1.11
N ILE A 283 11.00 -21.31 1.42
CA ILE A 283 11.43 -21.55 2.81
C ILE A 283 11.84 -20.21 3.45
N ALA A 284 11.40 -19.97 4.70
CA ALA A 284 11.94 -18.90 5.54
C ALA A 284 13.22 -19.41 6.23
N GLY A 285 14.38 -18.77 6.03
CA GLY A 285 15.65 -19.22 6.62
C GLY A 285 16.54 -20.05 5.68
N THR A 286 17.41 -20.90 6.25
CA THR A 286 18.32 -21.79 5.49
C THR A 286 18.37 -23.19 6.06
N VAL A 287 18.50 -24.20 5.19
CA VAL A 287 18.68 -25.60 5.58
C VAL A 287 20.13 -26.03 5.32
N GLY A 288 20.73 -26.78 6.24
CA GLY A 288 22.06 -27.39 6.06
C GLY A 288 23.26 -26.44 6.15
N ARG A 289 23.03 -25.14 6.40
CA ARG A 289 24.10 -24.13 6.52
C ARG A 289 24.52 -23.84 7.97
N SER A 290 23.83 -24.43 8.95
CA SER A 290 24.07 -24.17 10.38
C SER A 290 23.92 -22.70 10.80
N LEU A 291 23.12 -21.91 10.07
CA LEU A 291 22.87 -20.50 10.36
C LEU A 291 21.54 -20.34 11.11
N ALA A 292 21.55 -19.55 12.18
CA ALA A 292 20.36 -19.22 12.95
C ALA A 292 19.49 -18.18 12.23
N MET A 293 18.18 -18.32 12.35
CA MET A 293 17.26 -17.20 12.20
C MET A 293 17.38 -16.30 13.44
N GLU A 294 17.52 -15.00 13.24
CA GLU A 294 17.60 -14.02 14.33
C GLU A 294 16.34 -13.15 14.42
N ALA A 295 15.71 -12.84 13.27
CA ALA A 295 14.44 -12.12 13.20
C ALA A 295 13.61 -12.55 11.98
N ILE A 296 12.30 -12.28 12.03
CA ILE A 296 11.36 -12.55 10.93
C ILE A 296 10.29 -11.44 10.85
N LYS A 297 9.82 -11.17 9.62
CA LYS A 297 8.64 -10.39 9.30
C LYS A 297 7.66 -11.28 8.55
N LEU A 298 6.37 -11.21 8.87
CA LEU A 298 5.29 -11.91 8.18
C LEU A 298 4.20 -10.93 7.79
N GLN A 299 3.63 -11.07 6.60
CA GLN A 299 2.51 -10.25 6.15
C GLN A 299 1.52 -11.06 5.34
N LEU A 300 0.23 -10.72 5.45
CA LEU A 300 -0.79 -11.22 4.53
C LEU A 300 -0.76 -10.42 3.23
N THR A 301 -0.86 -11.12 2.11
CA THR A 301 -1.05 -10.56 0.78
C THR A 301 -2.40 -11.00 0.22
N GLY A 302 -2.80 -10.48 -0.94
CA GLY A 302 -4.10 -10.80 -1.55
C GLY A 302 -5.32 -10.19 -0.83
N PRO A 303 -6.54 -10.54 -1.26
CA PRO A 303 -7.77 -9.85 -0.85
C PRO A 303 -8.13 -10.01 0.64
N GLN A 304 -7.70 -11.09 1.28
CA GLN A 304 -7.99 -11.31 2.71
C GLN A 304 -7.20 -10.41 3.66
N LYS A 305 -6.15 -9.70 3.17
CA LYS A 305 -5.40 -8.72 3.97
C LYS A 305 -6.28 -7.58 4.50
N GLU A 306 -7.43 -7.32 3.86
CA GLU A 306 -8.39 -6.29 4.25
C GLU A 306 -9.26 -6.72 5.45
N TYR A 307 -9.38 -8.03 5.68
CA TYR A 307 -10.24 -8.59 6.75
C TYR A 307 -9.44 -9.22 7.88
N TYR A 308 -8.18 -9.58 7.64
CA TYR A 308 -7.32 -10.23 8.62
C TYR A 308 -6.02 -9.48 8.87
N ASP A 309 -5.47 -9.69 10.06
CA ASP A 309 -4.12 -9.36 10.45
C ASP A 309 -3.37 -10.66 10.82
N VAL A 310 -2.11 -10.77 10.41
CA VAL A 310 -1.20 -11.80 10.91
C VAL A 310 -0.45 -11.25 12.11
N TYR A 311 -0.64 -11.90 13.25
CA TYR A 311 0.10 -11.68 14.47
C TYR A 311 1.12 -12.80 14.66
N TYR A 312 2.34 -12.45 15.00
CA TYR A 312 3.39 -13.44 15.24
C TYR A 312 4.37 -12.95 16.29
N ARG A 313 4.97 -13.90 17.01
CA ARG A 313 6.02 -13.62 18.00
C ARG A 313 7.05 -14.72 17.99
N VAL A 314 8.27 -14.42 18.38
CA VAL A 314 9.36 -15.41 18.46
C VAL A 314 9.84 -15.58 19.90
N HIS A 315 10.29 -16.78 20.22
CA HIS A 315 11.07 -17.06 21.41
C HIS A 315 12.55 -16.93 21.08
N VAL A 316 13.25 -15.99 21.71
CA VAL A 316 14.69 -15.75 21.46
C VAL A 316 15.52 -16.31 22.61
N GLU A 317 16.67 -16.91 22.28
CA GLU A 317 17.63 -17.44 23.25
C GLU A 317 17.93 -16.42 24.36
N LYS A 318 17.94 -16.89 25.62
CA LYS A 318 18.18 -16.11 26.86
C LYS A 318 17.17 -14.99 27.13
N ILE A 319 16.26 -14.73 26.20
CA ILE A 319 15.24 -13.70 26.32
C ILE A 319 13.94 -14.37 26.71
N GLY A 320 13.37 -15.21 25.86
CA GLY A 320 12.01 -15.70 26.03
C GLY A 320 11.12 -15.32 24.84
N TRP A 321 9.80 -15.50 25.01
CA TRP A 321 8.81 -15.02 24.05
C TRP A 321 8.79 -13.49 24.02
N LEU A 322 8.89 -12.92 22.81
CA LEU A 322 8.65 -11.51 22.56
C LEU A 322 7.14 -11.22 22.44
N ASP A 323 6.77 -9.94 22.37
CA ASP A 323 5.38 -9.56 22.06
C ASP A 323 5.03 -9.89 20.61
N TRP A 324 3.72 -9.87 20.36
CA TRP A 324 3.15 -9.99 19.04
C TRP A 324 3.56 -8.81 18.15
N ALA A 325 4.38 -9.09 17.14
CA ALA A 325 4.49 -8.28 15.93
C ALA A 325 3.25 -8.49 15.06
N LYS A 326 2.91 -7.49 14.25
CA LYS A 326 1.80 -7.53 13.32
C LYS A 326 2.25 -7.10 11.93
N ASN A 327 1.81 -7.78 10.88
CA ASN A 327 1.93 -7.36 9.47
C ASN A 327 3.24 -6.61 9.10
N ALA A 328 4.27 -7.33 8.66
CA ALA A 328 5.57 -6.84 8.23
C ALA A 328 6.45 -6.18 9.32
N GLU A 329 5.97 -6.05 10.57
CA GLU A 329 6.78 -5.63 11.71
C GLU A 329 7.88 -6.66 12.04
N VAL A 330 9.00 -6.22 12.60
CA VAL A 330 10.10 -7.14 12.97
C VAL A 330 9.74 -7.89 14.25
N SER A 331 9.87 -9.22 14.22
CA SER A 331 9.84 -10.08 15.41
C SER A 331 11.17 -10.82 15.55
N GLY A 332 11.93 -10.53 16.60
CA GLY A 332 13.25 -11.11 16.87
C GLY A 332 14.31 -10.03 17.09
N THR A 333 15.58 -10.39 16.91
CA THR A 333 16.74 -9.50 17.10
C THR A 333 17.59 -9.44 15.85
N THR A 334 18.24 -8.30 15.58
CA THR A 334 19.23 -8.17 14.50
C THR A 334 20.55 -7.63 15.05
N GLY A 335 21.66 -8.29 14.75
CA GLY A 335 23.01 -7.79 15.11
C GLY A 335 23.48 -8.10 16.54
N TYR A 336 22.67 -8.79 17.35
CA TYR A 336 23.03 -9.18 18.72
C TYR A 336 23.58 -10.61 18.84
N GLY A 337 23.58 -11.39 17.74
CA GLY A 337 24.00 -12.80 17.75
C GLY A 337 23.09 -13.73 18.56
N LEU A 338 21.86 -13.28 18.87
CA LEU A 338 20.86 -14.07 19.58
C LEU A 338 19.93 -14.76 18.57
N LYS A 339 19.72 -16.06 18.77
CA LYS A 339 18.96 -16.91 17.85
C LYS A 339 17.50 -17.05 18.28
N ILE A 340 16.61 -17.12 17.29
CA ILE A 340 15.23 -17.59 17.50
C ILE A 340 15.30 -19.10 17.82
N GLU A 341 14.54 -19.54 18.82
CA GLU A 341 14.34 -20.94 19.16
C GLU A 341 12.94 -21.43 18.72
N ALA A 342 11.94 -20.54 18.74
CA ALA A 342 10.58 -20.84 18.32
C ALA A 342 9.83 -19.63 17.72
N LEU A 343 8.78 -19.88 16.93
CA LEU A 343 7.85 -18.89 16.37
C LEU A 343 6.41 -19.32 16.69
N GLU A 344 5.56 -18.39 17.08
CA GLU A 344 4.12 -18.58 17.23
C GLU A 344 3.39 -17.64 16.27
N ILE A 345 2.34 -18.13 15.59
CA ILE A 345 1.57 -17.36 14.60
C ILE A 345 0.07 -17.47 14.91
N ARG A 346 -0.63 -16.35 14.81
CA ARG A 346 -2.09 -16.25 14.91
C ARG A 346 -2.63 -15.37 13.80
N ILE A 347 -3.62 -15.85 13.08
CA ILE A 347 -4.33 -15.07 12.07
C ILE A 347 -5.69 -14.72 12.64
N LEU A 348 -5.91 -13.41 12.80
CA LEU A 348 -7.08 -12.88 13.49
C LEU A 348 -7.80 -11.87 12.60
N PRO A 349 -9.13 -11.78 12.67
CA PRO A 349 -9.87 -10.72 11.99
C PRO A 349 -9.32 -9.36 12.39
N LYS A 350 -9.31 -8.39 11.46
CA LYS A 350 -8.98 -7.01 11.79
C LYS A 350 -9.85 -6.52 12.94
N ASN A 351 -9.26 -5.67 13.77
CA ASN A 351 -9.83 -5.18 15.04
C ASN A 351 -9.90 -6.22 16.18
N ARG A 352 -9.43 -7.46 15.96
CA ARG A 352 -9.13 -8.42 17.04
C ARG A 352 -7.63 -8.42 17.32
N LYS A 353 -7.25 -8.71 18.56
CA LYS A 353 -5.86 -8.88 18.98
C LYS A 353 -5.72 -10.24 19.66
N PRO A 354 -4.53 -10.86 19.65
CA PRO A 354 -4.27 -12.05 20.46
C PRO A 354 -4.61 -11.76 21.93
N SER A 355 -5.12 -12.76 22.66
CA SER A 355 -5.25 -12.67 24.12
C SER A 355 -3.88 -12.28 24.71
N LYS A 356 -3.88 -11.36 25.69
CA LYS A 356 -2.68 -11.01 26.47
C LYS A 356 -2.26 -12.22 27.30
N GLU A 357 -1.55 -13.15 26.69
CA GLU A 357 -0.74 -14.12 27.43
C GLU A 357 0.62 -13.49 27.63
N THR A 358 0.71 -12.70 28.71
CA THR A 358 1.96 -12.21 29.26
C THR A 358 2.77 -13.40 29.75
N HIS A 359 3.63 -13.92 28.88
CA HIS A 359 4.90 -14.46 29.33
C HIS A 359 5.94 -13.40 29.05
N LEU A 360 5.91 -12.33 29.85
CA LEU A 360 7.13 -11.60 30.12
C LEU A 360 8.15 -12.66 30.54
N PRO A 361 9.30 -12.79 29.88
CA PRO A 361 10.38 -13.48 30.53
C PRO A 361 10.66 -12.73 31.83
N SER A 362 10.54 -13.44 32.94
CA SER A 362 10.75 -12.97 34.31
C SER A 362 12.22 -12.60 34.60
N LYS A 363 12.92 -12.07 33.59
CA LYS A 363 14.30 -11.59 33.69
C LYS A 363 14.63 -10.41 32.77
N ILE A 364 13.65 -9.74 32.14
CA ILE A 364 13.86 -8.34 31.73
C ILE A 364 13.44 -7.51 32.93
N ILE A 365 14.43 -7.05 33.69
CA ILE A 365 14.20 -6.03 34.70
C ILE A 365 13.71 -4.79 33.92
N LEU A 366 12.42 -4.45 34.06
CA LEU A 366 11.77 -3.25 33.51
C LEU A 366 12.24 -1.96 34.21
N GLU A 367 13.23 -2.06 35.10
CA GLU A 367 13.82 -0.93 35.78
C GLU A 367 15.01 -0.43 34.94
N GLU A 368 14.91 0.84 34.54
CA GLU A 368 15.97 1.65 33.90
C GLU A 368 16.38 1.30 32.45
N ILE A 369 15.40 1.33 31.54
CA ILE A 369 15.72 1.45 30.11
C ILE A 369 16.17 2.88 29.80
N GLN A 370 17.40 3.02 29.34
CA GLN A 370 18.00 4.27 28.89
C GLN A 370 18.02 4.32 27.37
N VAL A 371 17.71 5.48 26.81
CA VAL A 371 18.01 5.84 25.43
C VAL A 371 19.25 6.71 25.41
N ASN A 372 20.22 6.29 24.59
CA ASN A 372 21.44 7.03 24.31
C ASN A 372 21.31 7.66 22.93
N TYR A 373 21.60 8.95 22.86
CA TYR A 373 21.45 9.73 21.64
C TYR A 373 22.52 10.81 21.56
N LYS A 374 22.79 11.27 20.34
CA LYS A 374 23.71 12.39 20.09
C LYS A 374 23.18 13.32 19.02
N ALA A 375 23.67 14.55 19.11
CA ALA A 375 23.43 15.63 18.17
C ALA A 375 24.63 15.78 17.22
N HIS A 376 24.35 16.06 15.96
CA HIS A 376 25.33 16.63 15.04
C HIS A 376 25.13 18.15 14.99
N ILE A 377 26.14 18.89 15.43
CA ILE A 377 26.09 20.35 15.52
C ILE A 377 26.92 20.96 14.39
N GLN A 378 26.38 22.02 13.78
CA GLN A 378 27.05 22.81 12.75
C GLN A 378 28.50 23.16 13.18
N ASN A 379 29.46 22.93 12.28
CA ASN A 379 30.90 23.18 12.47
C ASN A 379 31.60 22.38 13.60
N HIS A 380 30.88 21.54 14.34
CA HIS A 380 31.44 20.71 15.41
C HIS A 380 31.38 19.21 15.08
N GLY A 381 30.40 18.80 14.26
CA GLY A 381 30.20 17.39 13.96
C GLY A 381 29.35 16.68 15.00
N TRP A 382 29.49 15.36 15.07
CA TRP A 382 28.85 14.53 16.09
C TRP A 382 29.44 14.79 17.48
N LEU A 383 28.60 15.16 18.43
CA LEU A 383 28.97 15.21 19.84
C LEU A 383 28.96 13.81 20.47
N SER A 384 29.53 13.70 21.68
CA SER A 384 29.43 12.47 22.48
C SER A 384 27.96 12.15 22.81
N PRO A 385 27.57 10.86 22.82
CA PRO A 385 26.24 10.45 23.25
C PRO A 385 25.93 10.86 24.68
N VAL A 386 24.68 11.24 24.92
CA VAL A 386 24.08 11.50 26.22
C VAL A 386 22.93 10.53 26.45
N SER A 387 22.45 10.42 27.69
CA SER A 387 21.42 9.44 28.09
C SER A 387 20.13 10.13 28.58
N ASN A 388 19.00 9.42 28.57
CA ASN A 388 17.69 9.82 29.14
C ASN A 388 17.59 11.23 29.76
N GLY A 389 17.08 12.19 28.99
CA GLY A 389 16.77 13.54 29.46
C GLY A 389 17.98 14.47 29.59
N GLU A 390 19.20 13.99 29.34
CA GLU A 390 20.38 14.86 29.23
C GLU A 390 20.35 15.67 27.93
N THR A 391 20.89 16.89 27.97
CA THR A 391 20.89 17.77 26.79
C THR A 391 21.95 17.34 25.77
N ALA A 392 21.53 16.96 24.55
CA ALA A 392 22.44 16.78 23.42
C ALA A 392 22.49 18.05 22.56
N GLY A 393 23.57 18.83 22.66
CA GLY A 393 23.76 20.09 21.93
C GLY A 393 24.23 21.22 22.83
N PHE A 394 24.00 22.47 22.41
CA PHE A 394 24.46 23.67 23.12
C PHE A 394 23.35 24.72 23.25
N THR A 395 22.73 24.82 24.43
CA THR A 395 21.61 25.76 24.69
C THR A 395 22.01 27.23 24.78
N ASN A 396 23.31 27.52 24.90
CA ASN A 396 23.87 28.89 25.00
C ASN A 396 24.77 29.22 23.80
N SER A 397 24.49 28.65 22.63
CA SER A 397 25.23 28.91 21.40
C SER A 397 24.31 29.27 20.24
N SER A 398 24.85 29.90 19.21
CA SER A 398 24.16 30.10 17.92
C SER A 398 24.39 28.93 16.94
N LEU A 399 24.98 27.83 17.41
CA LEU A 399 25.32 26.68 16.57
C LEU A 399 24.12 25.73 16.50
N ARG A 400 23.65 25.47 15.28
CA ARG A 400 22.44 24.70 15.04
C ARG A 400 22.67 23.19 15.02
N LEU A 401 21.63 22.46 15.38
CA LEU A 401 21.43 21.04 15.14
C LEU A 401 21.19 20.80 13.64
N GLU A 402 21.95 19.87 13.05
CA GLU A 402 21.81 19.48 11.64
C GLU A 402 21.29 18.05 11.48
N ALA A 403 21.56 17.19 12.47
CA ALA A 403 21.07 15.83 12.51
C ALA A 403 21.09 15.28 13.93
N MET A 404 20.45 14.14 14.10
CA MET A 404 20.49 13.38 15.33
C MET A 404 20.60 11.88 15.06
N GLN A 405 21.08 11.15 16.07
CA GLN A 405 21.19 9.70 16.03
C GLN A 405 20.87 9.14 17.41
N ILE A 406 19.96 8.17 17.45
CA ILE A 406 19.77 7.29 18.60
C ILE A 406 20.84 6.20 18.47
N THR A 407 21.84 6.22 19.34
CA THR A 407 23.01 5.33 19.22
C THR A 407 22.76 3.97 19.82
N GLN A 408 22.08 3.91 20.96
CA GLN A 408 21.85 2.66 21.67
C GLN A 408 20.72 2.84 22.68
N THR A 409 20.03 1.76 23.02
CA THR A 409 19.23 1.67 24.23
C THR A 409 19.84 0.62 25.15
N THR A 410 19.86 0.84 26.47
CA THR A 410 20.42 -0.16 27.42
C THR A 410 19.67 -1.49 27.32
N ASN A 411 18.44 -1.43 26.82
CA ASN A 411 17.64 -2.57 26.46
C ASN A 411 17.57 -2.71 24.92
N PRO A 412 18.09 -3.80 24.33
CA PRO A 412 18.07 -4.01 22.88
C PRO A 412 16.67 -4.23 22.30
N PHE A 413 15.62 -4.33 23.14
CA PHE A 413 14.22 -4.50 22.74
C PHE A 413 13.44 -3.20 22.56
N VAL A 414 14.09 -2.03 22.72
CA VAL A 414 13.47 -0.74 22.38
C VAL A 414 13.62 -0.50 20.88
N HIS A 415 12.52 -0.65 20.15
CA HIS A 415 12.47 -0.21 18.76
C HIS A 415 11.98 1.23 18.73
N LEU A 416 12.93 2.17 18.79
CA LEU A 416 12.67 3.59 18.63
C LEU A 416 12.93 3.97 17.17
N GLU A 417 11.86 4.39 16.49
CA GLU A 417 11.93 4.98 15.16
C GLU A 417 11.88 6.49 15.29
N TYR A 418 12.67 7.19 14.49
CA TYR A 418 12.73 8.65 14.51
C TYR A 418 12.98 9.21 13.13
N ARG A 419 12.55 10.45 12.93
CA ARG A 419 12.81 11.23 11.73
C ARG A 419 12.96 12.71 12.05
N SER A 420 13.70 13.40 11.19
CA SER A 420 13.94 14.84 11.28
C SER A 420 13.28 15.55 10.09
N TYR A 421 12.79 16.76 10.35
CA TYR A 421 12.43 17.73 9.33
C TYR A 421 13.63 18.63 9.06
N SER A 422 14.20 18.54 7.87
CA SER A 422 15.33 19.37 7.46
C SER A 422 14.84 20.53 6.58
N GLU A 423 15.42 21.71 6.77
CA GLU A 423 15.13 22.89 5.97
C GLU A 423 15.21 22.57 4.48
N ASP A 424 14.18 22.96 3.74
CA ASP A 424 13.98 22.75 2.30
C ASP A 424 13.93 21.28 1.82
N LEU A 425 14.24 20.30 2.68
CA LEU A 425 14.17 18.87 2.39
C LEU A 425 12.87 18.22 2.88
N GLY A 426 12.26 18.78 3.92
CA GLY A 426 11.06 18.20 4.51
C GLY A 426 11.34 17.11 5.53
N TRP A 427 10.31 16.31 5.82
CA TRP A 427 10.43 15.12 6.68
C TRP A 427 11.26 14.06 5.97
N GLY A 428 12.33 13.61 6.61
CA GLY A 428 13.03 12.39 6.19
C GLY A 428 12.20 11.13 6.44
N GLN A 429 12.71 10.00 5.94
CA GLN A 429 12.19 8.68 6.29
C GLN A 429 12.39 8.38 7.77
N TYR A 430 11.52 7.52 8.32
CA TYR A 430 11.76 6.93 9.63
C TYR A 430 13.00 6.05 9.57
N VAL A 431 13.93 6.31 10.49
CA VAL A 431 15.13 5.51 10.69
C VAL A 431 15.10 4.87 12.08
N HIS A 432 15.92 3.84 12.28
CA HIS A 432 16.06 3.11 13.55
C HIS A 432 17.54 2.91 13.87
N SER A 433 17.85 2.68 15.15
CA SER A 433 19.11 2.17 15.69
C SER A 433 20.40 2.53 14.93
N SER A 434 21.12 3.55 15.42
CA SER A 434 22.41 3.99 14.86
C SER A 434 22.36 4.51 13.41
N ALA A 435 21.18 4.71 12.83
CA ALA A 435 21.03 5.42 11.56
C ALA A 435 21.02 6.95 11.78
N GLU A 436 21.46 7.72 10.81
CA GLU A 436 21.40 9.18 10.87
C GLU A 436 20.00 9.69 10.49
N SER A 437 19.49 10.69 11.21
CA SER A 437 18.33 11.47 10.74
C SER A 437 18.63 12.96 10.73
N GLY A 438 18.67 13.54 9.52
CA GLY A 438 18.94 14.95 9.29
C GLY A 438 19.67 15.19 7.97
N SER A 439 20.43 16.28 7.90
CA SER A 439 21.01 16.82 6.66
C SER A 439 22.49 17.17 6.82
N ILE A 440 23.29 16.25 7.36
CA ILE A 440 24.74 16.46 7.56
C ILE A 440 25.43 16.80 6.24
N GLY A 441 26.30 17.82 6.28
CA GLY A 441 27.11 18.24 5.13
C GLY A 441 26.35 19.01 4.05
N LEU A 442 25.03 19.16 4.20
CA LEU A 442 24.17 19.88 3.25
C LEU A 442 23.95 21.35 3.66
N GLY A 443 24.45 21.75 4.82
CA GLY A 443 24.29 23.11 5.36
C GLY A 443 22.85 23.46 5.72
N LYS A 444 21.97 22.47 5.87
CA LYS A 444 20.56 22.64 6.23
C LYS A 444 20.33 22.39 7.71
N LYS A 445 19.51 23.27 8.30
CA LYS A 445 19.11 23.20 9.71
C LYS A 445 17.99 22.17 9.91
N LEU A 446 17.95 21.56 11.08
CA LEU A 446 16.81 20.78 11.54
C LEU A 446 15.74 21.74 12.09
N GLU A 447 14.48 21.59 11.67
CA GLU A 447 13.35 22.43 12.11
C GLU A 447 12.34 21.68 13.00
N ALA A 448 12.28 20.35 12.90
CA ALA A 448 11.41 19.53 13.74
C ALA A 448 11.90 18.07 13.81
N ILE A 449 11.45 17.33 14.83
CA ILE A 449 11.67 15.89 14.95
C ILE A 449 10.36 15.18 15.31
N GLU A 450 10.30 13.90 14.95
CA GLU A 450 9.23 13.00 15.36
C GLU A 450 9.82 11.64 15.73
N MET A 451 9.31 11.04 16.80
CA MET A 451 9.72 9.73 17.28
C MET A 451 8.51 8.88 17.63
N ARG A 452 8.69 7.56 17.52
CA ARG A 452 7.69 6.58 17.93
C ARG A 452 8.35 5.30 18.40
N LEU A 453 7.71 4.65 19.37
CA LEU A 453 8.06 3.30 19.78
C LEU A 453 7.25 2.29 18.96
N SER A 454 7.91 1.20 18.56
CA SER A 454 7.27 0.00 18.01
C SER A 454 7.66 -1.25 18.83
N GLY A 455 6.97 -2.38 18.61
CA GLY A 455 7.26 -3.65 19.28
C GLY A 455 6.88 -3.72 20.77
N LEU A 456 7.47 -4.69 21.47
CA LEU A 456 7.16 -5.14 22.86
C LEU A 456 7.07 -4.02 23.90
N LEU A 457 7.91 -2.99 23.75
CA LEU A 457 8.00 -1.93 24.73
C LEU A 457 7.11 -0.73 24.42
N SER A 458 6.51 -0.62 23.23
CA SER A 458 5.60 0.49 22.87
C SER A 458 4.34 0.56 23.75
N SER A 459 3.89 -0.59 24.28
CA SER A 459 2.74 -0.68 25.18
C SER A 459 3.09 -0.49 26.66
N HIS A 460 4.39 -0.47 26.99
CA HIS A 460 4.90 -0.38 28.37
C HIS A 460 5.68 0.90 28.63
N TYR A 461 6.24 1.51 27.59
CA TYR A 461 7.02 2.74 27.64
C TYR A 461 6.39 3.80 26.73
N GLU A 462 6.69 5.04 27.05
CA GLU A 462 6.41 6.22 26.25
C GLU A 462 7.73 6.96 26.03
N VAL A 463 7.94 7.44 24.80
CA VAL A 463 9.07 8.32 24.50
C VAL A 463 8.60 9.76 24.61
N TYR A 464 9.35 10.57 25.34
CA TYR A 464 9.14 12.01 25.40
C TYR A 464 10.37 12.72 24.87
N TYR A 465 10.17 13.72 24.04
CA TYR A 465 11.27 14.45 23.42
C TYR A 465 10.90 15.91 23.19
N ARG A 466 11.91 16.78 23.15
CA ARG A 466 11.74 18.20 22.87
C ARG A 466 13.00 18.79 22.25
N LEU A 467 12.82 19.90 21.56
CA LEU A 467 13.91 20.70 21.01
C LEU A 467 14.09 22.00 21.80
N HIS A 468 15.34 22.46 21.90
CA HIS A 468 15.67 23.77 22.41
C HIS A 468 15.83 24.75 21.25
N GLN A 469 15.00 25.79 21.22
CA GLN A 469 15.07 26.85 20.24
C GLN A 469 16.08 27.90 20.69
N SER A 470 17.07 28.17 19.83
CA SER A 470 18.10 29.16 20.12
C SER A 470 17.51 30.53 20.43
N GLY A 471 17.89 31.08 21.59
CA GLY A 471 17.40 32.36 22.11
C GLY A 471 15.96 32.39 22.65
N SER A 472 15.18 31.30 22.54
CA SER A 472 13.80 31.23 23.06
C SER A 472 13.59 30.17 24.15
N GLY A 473 14.49 29.18 24.25
CA GLY A 473 14.42 28.15 25.27
C GLY A 473 13.83 26.83 24.77
N TRP A 474 13.52 25.96 25.71
CA TRP A 474 12.89 24.66 25.44
C TRP A 474 11.45 24.80 24.96
N LEU A 475 11.10 24.06 23.91
CA LEU A 475 9.70 23.82 23.58
C LEU A 475 9.04 22.88 24.62
N ASP A 476 7.71 22.83 24.58
CA ASP A 476 6.95 21.79 25.27
C ASP A 476 7.39 20.40 24.78
N TRP A 477 7.18 19.39 25.64
CA TRP A 477 7.48 18.01 25.32
C TRP A 477 6.47 17.45 24.33
N ALA A 478 6.97 16.72 23.35
CA ALA A 478 6.19 15.79 22.54
C ALA A 478 6.24 14.39 23.16
N SER A 479 5.21 13.58 22.89
CA SER A 479 5.19 12.14 23.14
C SER A 479 5.21 11.36 21.82
N SER A 480 5.17 10.01 21.85
CA SER A 480 5.07 9.20 20.63
C SER A 480 4.00 9.75 19.66
N THR A 481 4.34 9.73 18.37
CA THR A 481 3.49 10.10 17.23
C THR A 481 3.03 11.57 17.20
N HIS A 482 3.65 12.46 17.99
CA HIS A 482 3.44 13.91 17.91
C HIS A 482 4.77 14.59 17.65
N PRO A 483 4.96 15.37 16.58
CA PRO A 483 6.24 16.04 16.36
C PRO A 483 6.53 17.10 17.44
N THR A 484 7.79 17.53 17.52
CA THR A 484 8.21 18.77 18.19
C THR A 484 9.05 19.61 17.25
N GLY A 485 8.92 20.94 17.31
CA GLY A 485 9.66 21.87 16.46
C GLY A 485 8.81 22.99 15.89
N ILE A 486 9.44 23.90 15.16
CA ILE A 486 8.74 25.00 14.47
C ILE A 486 9.22 25.03 13.05
N ILE A 487 8.32 24.69 12.13
CA ILE A 487 8.65 24.61 10.72
C ILE A 487 8.36 25.94 10.02
N GLY A 488 9.25 26.36 9.11
CA GLY A 488 9.01 27.50 8.22
C GLY A 488 9.39 28.88 8.79
N VAL A 489 10.13 28.90 9.90
CA VAL A 489 10.64 30.14 10.52
C VAL A 489 12.17 30.17 10.48
N ASP A 490 12.76 31.38 10.52
CA ASP A 490 14.21 31.52 10.56
C ASP A 490 14.78 31.35 11.98
N THR A 491 14.43 30.26 12.64
CA THR A 491 14.98 29.89 13.94
C THR A 491 15.83 28.64 13.79
N SER A 492 16.78 28.46 14.70
CA SER A 492 17.59 27.24 14.76
C SER A 492 17.32 26.52 16.07
N PHE A 493 17.27 25.20 16.04
CA PHE A 493 17.33 24.37 17.23
C PHE A 493 18.78 24.01 17.50
N ASP A 494 19.23 24.12 18.74
CA ASP A 494 20.65 23.96 19.12
C ASP A 494 20.86 22.80 20.11
N ALA A 495 19.78 22.23 20.65
CA ALA A 495 19.82 21.02 21.45
C ALA A 495 18.52 20.20 21.37
N VAL A 496 18.64 18.92 21.73
CA VAL A 496 17.54 17.96 21.85
C VAL A 496 17.62 17.23 23.19
N GLU A 497 16.46 16.94 23.76
CA GLU A 497 16.29 16.02 24.88
C GLU A 497 15.35 14.89 24.48
N VAL A 498 15.71 13.67 24.88
CA VAL A 498 14.91 12.45 24.67
C VAL A 498 14.93 11.66 25.97
N THR A 499 13.76 11.27 26.45
CA THR A 499 13.63 10.38 27.61
C THR A 499 12.63 9.28 27.31
N LEU A 500 12.90 8.11 27.87
CA LEU A 500 12.04 6.95 27.77
C LEU A 500 11.55 6.60 29.17
N LEU A 501 10.23 6.60 29.37
CA LEU A 501 9.63 6.34 30.68
C LEU A 501 8.62 5.20 30.59
N PRO A 502 8.52 4.35 31.63
CA PRO A 502 7.39 3.45 31.76
C PRO A 502 6.08 4.24 31.71
N ARG A 503 5.07 3.73 31.01
CA ARG A 503 3.73 4.34 30.97
C ARG A 503 3.05 4.39 32.34
N THR A 504 3.53 3.59 33.31
CA THR A 504 3.11 3.63 34.72
C THR A 504 3.72 4.79 35.49
N THR A 505 4.77 5.43 34.96
CA THR A 505 5.42 6.58 35.56
C THR A 505 4.73 7.86 35.08
N PRO A 506 4.16 8.68 35.98
CA PRO A 506 3.60 9.96 35.59
C PRO A 506 4.67 10.86 34.96
N PHE A 507 4.39 11.38 33.77
CA PHE A 507 5.26 12.36 33.14
C PHE A 507 4.99 13.75 33.74
N THR A 508 6.05 14.43 34.16
CA THR A 508 5.97 15.73 34.83
C THR A 508 6.26 16.92 33.91
N GLY A 509 6.65 16.69 32.67
CA GLY A 509 6.87 17.73 31.66
C GLY A 509 5.55 18.24 31.06
N ASN A 510 5.55 19.49 30.60
CA ASN A 510 4.41 20.08 29.90
C ASN A 510 4.32 19.54 28.46
N ILE A 511 3.15 19.00 28.06
CA ILE A 511 2.88 18.43 26.72
C ILE A 511 1.89 19.33 25.94
N GLY A 512 2.05 20.65 26.05
CA GLY A 512 1.09 21.62 25.51
C GLY A 512 1.10 21.68 23.97
N ASN A 513 1.89 22.59 23.42
CA ASN A 513 1.99 22.79 21.97
C ASN A 513 3.43 22.59 21.48
N PRO A 514 3.93 21.34 21.45
CA PRO A 514 5.32 21.04 21.14
C PRO A 514 5.71 21.35 19.69
N PHE A 515 4.72 21.58 18.81
CA PHE A 515 4.94 21.71 17.38
C PHE A 515 4.10 22.81 16.74
N THR A 516 4.68 23.57 15.82
CA THR A 516 3.95 24.57 15.04
C THR A 516 4.43 24.59 13.59
N GLU A 517 3.51 24.61 12.63
CA GLU A 517 3.82 24.86 11.23
C GLU A 517 3.50 26.31 10.86
N ASN A 518 4.53 27.11 10.64
CA ASN A 518 4.44 28.53 10.26
C ASN A 518 4.97 28.76 8.84
N TYR A 519 4.45 28.01 7.88
CA TYR A 519 4.86 28.15 6.50
C TYR A 519 4.36 29.44 5.87
N GLN A 520 5.31 30.21 5.33
CA GLN A 520 5.06 31.36 4.48
C GLN A 520 5.62 31.11 3.09
N ALA A 521 4.98 31.69 2.08
CA ALA A 521 5.49 31.63 0.73
C ALA A 521 6.80 32.45 0.64
N LYS A 522 7.91 31.80 0.24
CA LYS A 522 9.25 32.41 0.18
C LYS A 522 9.96 32.07 -1.14
N PRO A 523 10.94 32.87 -1.60
CA PRO A 523 11.81 32.45 -2.68
C PRO A 523 12.53 31.14 -2.33
N GLY A 524 12.52 30.18 -3.26
CA GLY A 524 13.16 28.89 -3.10
C GLY A 524 13.62 28.33 -4.45
N LEU A 525 14.60 27.44 -4.40
CA LEU A 525 15.13 26.77 -5.57
C LEU A 525 14.25 25.59 -5.94
N ILE A 526 13.86 25.53 -7.20
CA ILE A 526 13.24 24.36 -7.79
C ILE A 526 14.05 23.88 -8.99
N TYR A 527 14.10 22.57 -9.13
CA TYR A 527 14.68 21.89 -10.26
C TYR A 527 13.57 21.22 -11.05
N TYR A 528 13.76 21.10 -12.36
CA TYR A 528 12.95 20.17 -13.14
C TYR A 528 13.82 19.37 -14.10
N THR A 529 13.45 18.10 -14.25
CA THR A 529 14.15 17.17 -15.14
C THR A 529 13.91 17.56 -16.60
N THR A 530 14.97 17.70 -17.39
CA THR A 530 14.84 17.98 -18.85
C THR A 530 14.71 16.72 -19.68
N GLN A 531 15.03 15.57 -19.09
CA GLN A 531 14.90 14.22 -19.63
C GLN A 531 14.62 13.24 -18.48
N ALA A 532 14.27 11.98 -18.77
CA ALA A 532 14.12 10.98 -17.71
C ALA A 532 15.48 10.70 -17.03
N LEU A 533 15.48 10.52 -15.71
CA LEU A 533 16.68 10.32 -14.89
C LEU A 533 16.48 9.18 -13.88
N GLY A 534 17.56 8.57 -13.42
CA GLY A 534 17.50 7.67 -12.27
C GLY A 534 17.58 8.43 -10.94
N LEU A 535 16.85 7.96 -9.93
CA LEU A 535 17.10 8.25 -8.53
C LEU A 535 18.02 7.16 -7.97
N TYR A 536 19.13 7.53 -7.31
CA TYR A 536 20.13 6.58 -6.83
C TYR A 536 20.28 6.62 -5.31
N THR A 537 20.72 5.51 -4.71
CA THR A 537 20.94 5.44 -3.24
C THR A 537 22.06 6.37 -2.77
N ASP A 538 23.04 6.62 -3.63
CA ASP A 538 24.24 7.41 -3.33
C ASP A 538 24.86 8.00 -4.60
N LYS A 539 25.90 8.82 -4.41
CA LYS A 539 26.61 9.54 -5.48
C LYS A 539 27.46 8.65 -6.39
N SER A 540 27.62 7.35 -6.09
CA SER A 540 28.31 6.39 -6.99
C SER A 540 27.45 5.97 -8.17
N ILE A 541 26.15 6.28 -8.15
CA ILE A 541 25.14 5.93 -9.16
C ILE A 541 25.09 4.42 -9.49
N SER A 542 25.62 3.58 -8.61
CA SER A 542 25.67 2.12 -8.82
C SER A 542 24.33 1.44 -8.60
N ASN A 543 23.52 1.94 -7.66
CA ASN A 543 22.24 1.37 -7.30
C ASN A 543 21.11 2.36 -7.60
N LYS A 544 20.42 2.14 -8.73
CA LYS A 544 19.22 2.91 -9.10
C LYS A 544 18.02 2.40 -8.28
N ILE A 545 17.35 3.32 -7.59
CA ILE A 545 16.13 3.09 -6.83
C ILE A 545 14.92 3.05 -7.77
N LEU A 546 14.75 4.10 -8.58
CA LEU A 546 13.62 4.26 -9.51
C LEU A 546 13.95 5.21 -10.65
N ASP A 547 13.06 5.28 -11.63
CA ASP A 547 13.12 6.25 -12.73
C ASP A 547 12.23 7.47 -12.43
N ILE A 548 12.76 8.66 -12.70
CA ILE A 548 12.10 9.97 -12.61
C ILE A 548 11.82 10.44 -14.04
N PRO A 549 10.55 10.66 -14.43
CA PRO A 549 10.20 11.15 -15.75
C PRO A 549 10.79 12.53 -16.06
N SER A 550 10.85 12.92 -17.33
CA SER A 550 11.11 14.31 -17.72
C SER A 550 9.98 15.23 -17.25
N SER A 551 10.23 16.54 -17.14
CA SER A 551 9.26 17.53 -16.65
C SER A 551 8.79 17.26 -15.21
N THR A 552 9.59 16.57 -14.41
CA THR A 552 9.30 16.30 -13.00
C THR A 552 9.96 17.36 -12.14
N TYR A 553 9.22 17.89 -11.17
CA TYR A 553 9.74 18.89 -10.24
C TYR A 553 10.47 18.20 -9.09
N LEU A 554 11.65 18.71 -8.79
CA LEU A 554 12.49 18.24 -7.70
C LEU A 554 12.85 19.43 -6.83
N ILE A 555 12.72 19.23 -5.52
CA ILE A 555 13.24 20.12 -4.50
C ILE A 555 14.21 19.28 -3.69
N GLY A 556 15.36 19.86 -3.43
CA GLY A 556 16.45 19.12 -2.83
C GLY A 556 17.60 20.04 -2.49
N VAL A 557 18.66 19.44 -1.97
CA VAL A 557 19.88 20.16 -1.61
C VAL A 557 20.99 19.76 -2.55
N GLU A 558 21.67 20.75 -3.09
CA GLU A 558 22.84 20.52 -3.92
C GLU A 558 23.98 19.93 -3.09
N ASP A 559 24.56 18.84 -3.58
CA ASP A 559 25.72 18.15 -3.00
C ASP A 559 26.71 17.85 -4.14
N GLY A 560 27.60 18.80 -4.41
CA GLY A 560 28.52 18.74 -5.56
C GLY A 560 27.76 18.71 -6.88
N GLU A 561 28.03 17.71 -7.72
CA GLU A 561 27.35 17.47 -9.00
C GLU A 561 25.95 16.86 -8.87
N PHE A 562 25.53 16.52 -7.64
CA PHE A 562 24.27 15.86 -7.36
C PHE A 562 23.28 16.78 -6.66
N LEU A 563 22.00 16.44 -6.78
CA LEU A 563 20.92 16.96 -5.97
C LEU A 563 20.41 15.81 -5.10
N LYS A 564 20.47 15.95 -3.78
CA LYS A 564 19.77 15.05 -2.86
C LYS A 564 18.32 15.50 -2.78
N THR A 565 17.39 14.65 -3.20
CA THR A 565 15.97 15.00 -3.36
C THR A 565 15.08 13.84 -2.96
N GLU A 566 13.81 14.12 -2.70
CA GLU A 566 12.77 13.11 -2.51
C GLU A 566 11.88 13.03 -3.74
N HIS A 567 11.63 11.82 -4.23
CA HIS A 567 10.61 11.57 -5.23
C HIS A 567 9.79 10.34 -4.83
N GLN A 568 8.46 10.46 -4.86
CA GLN A 568 7.51 9.41 -4.45
C GLN A 568 7.77 8.85 -3.04
N GLY A 569 8.13 9.71 -2.08
CA GLY A 569 8.43 9.31 -0.71
C GLY A 569 9.79 8.62 -0.54
N ILE A 570 10.64 8.59 -1.57
CA ILE A 570 11.97 8.00 -1.48
C ILE A 570 13.03 9.07 -1.68
N THR A 571 13.93 9.20 -0.70
CA THR A 571 15.08 10.10 -0.77
C THR A 571 16.24 9.43 -1.48
N GLY A 572 16.88 10.14 -2.41
CA GLY A 572 18.06 9.68 -3.10
C GLY A 572 18.82 10.82 -3.79
N TYR A 573 19.73 10.46 -4.67
CA TYR A 573 20.58 11.38 -5.43
C TYR A 573 20.23 11.35 -6.92
N VAL A 574 20.18 12.52 -7.53
CA VAL A 574 20.08 12.70 -8.99
C VAL A 574 21.23 13.56 -9.50
N HIS A 575 21.72 13.30 -10.71
CA HIS A 575 22.79 14.09 -11.30
C HIS A 575 22.26 15.43 -11.84
N LYS A 576 22.89 16.56 -11.48
CA LYS A 576 22.36 17.90 -11.80
C LYS A 576 22.49 18.30 -13.27
N ALA A 577 23.39 17.68 -14.04
CA ALA A 577 23.64 18.05 -15.45
C ALA A 577 22.39 18.00 -16.34
N SER A 578 21.35 17.25 -15.95
CA SER A 578 20.09 17.11 -16.68
C SER A 578 18.90 17.77 -15.96
N LEU A 579 19.19 18.73 -15.08
CA LEU A 579 18.20 19.52 -14.38
C LEU A 579 18.26 20.97 -14.87
N SER A 580 17.09 21.57 -15.12
CA SER A 580 16.96 23.03 -15.18
C SER A 580 16.69 23.55 -13.77
N ARG A 581 17.30 24.68 -13.42
CA ARG A 581 17.26 25.27 -12.06
C ARG A 581 16.73 26.69 -12.11
N HIS A 582 15.77 27.00 -11.25
CA HIS A 582 15.23 28.36 -11.10
C HIS A 582 14.90 28.70 -9.65
N THR A 583 15.01 29.98 -9.31
CA THR A 583 14.42 30.51 -8.07
C THR A 583 13.00 30.97 -8.35
N VAL A 584 12.03 30.46 -7.60
CA VAL A 584 10.61 30.79 -7.70
C VAL A 584 10.03 31.02 -6.30
N THR A 585 8.82 31.56 -6.19
CA THR A 585 8.14 31.61 -4.88
C THR A 585 7.54 30.23 -4.58
N LEU A 586 7.88 29.65 -3.44
CA LEU A 586 7.40 28.35 -2.97
C LEU A 586 6.61 28.50 -1.66
N TYR A 587 5.50 27.79 -1.55
CA TYR A 587 4.87 27.46 -0.28
C TYR A 587 5.10 25.97 -0.02
N LYS A 588 5.86 25.63 1.03
CA LYS A 588 6.43 24.28 1.19
C LYS A 588 7.16 23.86 -0.10
N ASN A 589 6.65 22.84 -0.79
CA ASN A 589 7.14 22.32 -2.07
C ASN A 589 6.28 22.72 -3.29
N VAL A 590 5.32 23.63 -3.12
CA VAL A 590 4.39 24.05 -4.18
C VAL A 590 4.78 25.42 -4.73
N ILE A 591 4.90 25.52 -6.06
CA ILE A 591 5.14 26.80 -6.73
C ILE A 591 3.92 27.72 -6.57
N LEU A 592 4.11 28.89 -5.97
CA LEU A 592 3.10 29.95 -5.94
C LEU A 592 3.31 30.89 -7.12
N VAL A 593 2.30 30.97 -7.99
CA VAL A 593 2.23 31.93 -9.10
C VAL A 593 0.88 32.62 -9.03
N ASN A 594 0.91 33.95 -9.01
CA ASN A 594 -0.29 34.79 -9.04
C ASN A 594 0.10 36.20 -9.52
N LYS A 595 -0.78 37.20 -9.40
CA LYS A 595 -0.48 38.57 -9.85
C LYS A 595 0.69 39.23 -9.11
N LYS A 596 1.03 38.78 -7.90
CA LYS A 596 2.15 39.26 -7.09
C LYS A 596 3.44 38.47 -7.34
N HIS A 597 3.33 37.16 -7.52
CA HIS A 597 4.47 36.24 -7.65
C HIS A 597 4.58 35.73 -9.09
N SER A 598 5.63 36.13 -9.80
CA SER A 598 5.90 35.73 -11.19
C SER A 598 6.94 34.63 -11.31
N LEU A 599 6.90 33.94 -12.45
CA LEU A 599 7.91 33.02 -12.93
C LEU A 599 8.88 33.73 -13.90
N PRO A 600 10.17 33.33 -13.91
CA PRO A 600 11.12 33.78 -14.91
C PRO A 600 10.66 33.45 -16.35
N SER A 601 11.05 34.28 -17.32
CA SER A 601 10.75 34.00 -18.75
C SER A 601 11.41 32.73 -19.28
N SER A 602 12.52 32.31 -18.68
CA SER A 602 13.23 31.07 -18.99
C SER A 602 12.64 29.82 -18.33
N PHE A 603 11.68 29.97 -17.40
CA PHE A 603 11.04 28.83 -16.73
C PHE A 603 10.11 28.11 -17.72
N ASN A 604 10.59 27.00 -18.27
CA ASN A 604 9.94 26.28 -19.38
C ASN A 604 9.98 24.75 -19.13
N PRO A 605 9.19 24.26 -18.17
CA PRO A 605 9.22 22.86 -17.74
C PRO A 605 8.46 21.90 -18.66
N GLY A 606 7.59 22.38 -19.54
CA GLY A 606 6.60 21.53 -20.20
C GLY A 606 5.44 21.16 -19.25
N ILE A 607 4.67 20.14 -19.62
CA ILE A 607 3.61 19.61 -18.75
C ILE A 607 4.26 18.81 -17.62
N ASN A 608 3.94 19.14 -16.37
CA ASN A 608 4.51 18.45 -15.22
C ASN A 608 4.06 16.98 -15.21
N ALA A 609 5.02 16.04 -15.08
CA ALA A 609 4.74 14.61 -15.21
C ALA A 609 3.79 14.09 -14.11
N ASP A 610 4.02 14.51 -12.85
CA ASP A 610 3.19 14.09 -11.72
C ASP A 610 1.75 14.60 -11.85
N ALA A 611 1.59 15.87 -12.26
CA ALA A 611 0.29 16.46 -12.50
C ALA A 611 -0.42 15.77 -13.68
N ASN A 612 0.29 15.42 -14.76
CA ASN A 612 -0.30 14.70 -15.89
C ASN A 612 -0.73 13.26 -15.54
N ALA A 613 0.07 12.57 -14.74
CA ALA A 613 -0.28 11.25 -14.21
C ALA A 613 -1.51 11.34 -13.29
N ALA A 614 -1.57 12.36 -12.43
CA ALA A 614 -2.72 12.63 -11.58
C ALA A 614 -3.99 12.96 -12.38
N LEU A 615 -3.87 13.79 -13.42
CA LEU A 615 -4.95 14.11 -14.35
C LEU A 615 -5.45 12.84 -15.06
N SER A 616 -4.55 11.94 -15.46
CA SER A 616 -4.93 10.69 -16.12
C SER A 616 -5.74 9.80 -15.18
N ARG A 617 -5.34 9.69 -13.89
CA ARG A 617 -6.13 8.97 -12.88
C ARG A 617 -7.49 9.64 -12.62
N MET A 618 -7.53 10.96 -12.56
CA MET A 618 -8.77 11.73 -12.37
C MET A 618 -9.73 11.54 -13.55
N ALA A 619 -9.23 11.65 -14.79
CA ALA A 619 -10.03 11.45 -15.99
C ALA A 619 -10.53 10.00 -16.13
N ALA A 620 -9.70 9.02 -15.74
CA ALA A 620 -10.13 7.62 -15.71
C ALA A 620 -11.24 7.40 -14.68
N ALA A 621 -11.17 8.01 -13.49
CA ALA A 621 -12.22 7.93 -12.49
C ALA A 621 -13.51 8.63 -12.93
N ALA A 622 -13.40 9.83 -13.51
CA ALA A 622 -14.54 10.55 -14.08
C ALA A 622 -15.25 9.72 -15.17
N ALA A 623 -14.48 9.05 -16.03
CA ALA A 623 -15.02 8.23 -17.11
C ALA A 623 -15.86 7.04 -16.60
N LYS A 624 -15.54 6.50 -15.40
CA LYS A 624 -16.32 5.44 -14.76
C LYS A 624 -17.67 5.93 -14.22
N GLU A 625 -17.84 7.25 -14.07
CA GLU A 625 -19.11 7.90 -13.72
C GLU A 625 -19.80 8.53 -14.96
N GLY A 626 -19.39 8.15 -16.18
CA GLY A 626 -19.92 8.70 -17.43
C GLY A 626 -19.50 10.16 -17.70
N ILE A 627 -18.55 10.68 -16.92
CA ILE A 627 -18.02 12.03 -17.04
C ILE A 627 -16.74 11.99 -17.90
N TYR A 628 -16.86 12.40 -19.16
CA TYR A 628 -15.71 12.43 -20.07
C TYR A 628 -15.08 13.81 -20.11
N LEU A 629 -13.91 13.93 -19.48
CA LEU A 629 -13.14 15.17 -19.44
C LEU A 629 -12.24 15.32 -20.68
N GLN A 630 -12.02 16.57 -21.08
CA GLN A 630 -11.07 16.96 -22.12
C GLN A 630 -10.19 18.08 -21.61
N THR A 631 -8.88 17.95 -21.81
CA THR A 631 -7.94 19.05 -21.59
C THR A 631 -8.04 20.03 -22.75
N ILE A 632 -8.49 21.25 -22.47
CA ILE A 632 -8.59 22.35 -23.44
C ILE A 632 -7.27 23.12 -23.48
N SER A 633 -6.67 23.36 -22.32
CA SER A 633 -5.36 24.02 -22.20
C SER A 633 -4.57 23.44 -21.03
N ALA A 634 -3.25 23.37 -21.17
CA ALA A 634 -2.34 22.87 -20.14
C ALA A 634 -1.11 23.79 -20.10
N TYR A 635 0.10 23.25 -20.27
CA TYR A 635 1.32 24.06 -20.28
C TYR A 635 1.27 25.20 -21.32
N ARG A 636 1.59 26.43 -20.89
CA ARG A 636 1.76 27.61 -21.74
C ARG A 636 3.09 28.27 -21.43
N SER A 637 3.94 28.45 -22.44
CA SER A 637 5.20 29.16 -22.27
C SER A 637 5.00 30.64 -21.95
N TYR A 638 6.03 31.27 -21.39
CA TYR A 638 6.05 32.71 -21.14
C TYR A 638 5.69 33.52 -22.40
N GLN A 639 6.31 33.19 -23.53
CA GLN A 639 6.09 33.89 -24.80
C GLN A 639 4.65 33.71 -25.30
N TYR A 640 4.10 32.49 -25.23
CA TYR A 640 2.71 32.25 -25.59
C TYR A 640 1.75 33.10 -24.74
N GLN A 641 1.99 33.15 -23.43
CA GLN A 641 1.18 33.96 -22.52
C GLN A 641 1.29 35.46 -22.83
N HIS A 642 2.48 35.95 -23.21
CA HIS A 642 2.69 37.34 -23.63
C HIS A 642 1.81 37.69 -24.83
N ASP A 643 1.85 36.86 -25.88
CA ASP A 643 1.11 37.09 -27.12
C ASP A 643 -0.41 36.98 -26.91
N LEU A 644 -0.84 36.02 -26.07
CA LEU A 644 -2.23 35.83 -25.69
C LEU A 644 -2.78 37.04 -24.92
N PHE A 645 -2.06 37.49 -23.90
CA PHE A 645 -2.47 38.64 -23.10
C PHE A 645 -2.56 39.91 -23.96
N ASN A 646 -1.56 40.18 -24.79
CA ASN A 646 -1.57 41.33 -25.70
C ASN A 646 -2.72 41.29 -26.70
N ARG A 647 -3.14 40.09 -27.14
CA ARG A 647 -4.32 39.92 -27.99
C ARG A 647 -5.59 40.35 -27.25
N TYR A 648 -5.77 39.90 -26.00
CA TYR A 648 -6.92 40.30 -25.19
C TYR A 648 -6.93 41.80 -24.88
N VAL A 649 -5.76 42.40 -24.61
CA VAL A 649 -5.65 43.86 -24.43
C VAL A 649 -6.13 44.62 -25.66
N ARG A 650 -5.79 44.16 -26.88
CA ARG A 650 -6.26 44.78 -28.13
C ARG A 650 -7.76 44.62 -28.33
N SER A 651 -8.34 43.49 -27.93
CA SER A 651 -9.76 43.18 -28.17
C SER A 651 -10.70 43.74 -27.10
N HIS A 652 -10.27 43.84 -25.85
CA HIS A 652 -11.13 44.17 -24.70
C HIS A 652 -10.64 45.35 -23.86
N GLY A 653 -9.45 45.88 -24.16
CA GLY A 653 -8.77 46.85 -23.31
C GLY A 653 -8.06 46.18 -22.12
N ARG A 654 -7.06 46.89 -21.56
CA ARG A 654 -6.18 46.32 -20.53
C ARG A 654 -6.90 45.99 -19.23
N ALA A 655 -7.74 46.89 -18.74
CA ALA A 655 -8.43 46.73 -17.45
C ALA A 655 -9.30 45.46 -17.43
N GLU A 656 -10.04 45.18 -18.51
CA GLU A 656 -10.88 43.99 -18.59
C GLU A 656 -10.05 42.72 -18.85
N ALA A 657 -9.02 42.79 -19.71
CA ALA A 657 -8.12 41.66 -19.95
C ALA A 657 -7.45 41.14 -18.66
N GLU A 658 -7.12 42.04 -17.73
CA GLU A 658 -6.50 41.68 -16.45
C GLU A 658 -7.46 40.99 -15.47
N ARG A 659 -8.78 40.95 -15.73
CA ARG A 659 -9.76 40.25 -14.88
C ARG A 659 -9.94 38.77 -15.22
N PHE A 660 -9.55 38.37 -16.44
CA PHE A 660 -9.70 36.98 -16.92
C PHE A 660 -8.44 36.41 -17.57
N SER A 661 -7.35 37.17 -17.58
CA SER A 661 -6.07 36.72 -18.12
C SER A 661 -4.91 37.25 -17.28
N MET A 662 -3.77 36.60 -17.45
CA MET A 662 -2.55 36.91 -16.70
C MET A 662 -1.48 37.48 -17.62
N ARG A 663 -0.72 38.45 -17.10
CA ARG A 663 0.53 38.91 -17.74
C ARG A 663 1.52 37.74 -17.82
N ALA A 664 2.42 37.76 -18.80
CA ALA A 664 3.46 36.74 -18.92
C ALA A 664 4.29 36.63 -17.62
N GLY A 665 4.56 35.40 -17.19
CA GLY A 665 5.18 35.12 -15.88
C GLY A 665 4.17 34.93 -14.74
N HIS A 666 2.94 35.44 -14.86
CA HIS A 666 1.93 35.37 -13.79
C HIS A 666 0.85 34.32 -14.03
N SER A 667 0.96 33.54 -15.11
CA SER A 667 0.01 32.48 -15.47
C SER A 667 0.45 31.15 -14.86
N GLU A 668 -0.42 30.51 -14.07
CA GLU A 668 -0.12 29.19 -13.50
C GLU A 668 0.12 28.12 -14.57
N HIS A 669 -0.38 28.30 -15.80
CA HIS A 669 -0.09 27.40 -16.91
C HIS A 669 1.39 27.30 -17.25
N GLN A 670 2.21 28.31 -16.92
CA GLN A 670 3.66 28.23 -17.11
C GLN A 670 4.32 27.23 -16.14
N THR A 671 3.64 26.83 -15.07
CA THR A 671 4.08 25.71 -14.21
C THR A 671 3.88 24.34 -14.87
N GLY A 672 3.04 24.22 -15.89
CA GLY A 672 2.63 22.91 -16.39
C GLY A 672 1.87 22.05 -15.36
N GLN A 673 1.45 22.63 -14.23
CA GLN A 673 0.64 22.02 -13.19
C GLN A 673 -0.81 22.53 -13.22
N ALA A 674 -1.15 23.42 -14.15
CA ALA A 674 -2.49 23.97 -14.30
C ALA A 674 -3.14 23.51 -15.61
N PHE A 675 -4.40 23.12 -15.53
CA PHE A 675 -5.16 22.55 -16.63
C PHE A 675 -6.55 23.21 -16.71
N ASP A 676 -6.89 23.67 -17.92
CA ASP A 676 -8.24 24.06 -18.27
C ASP A 676 -8.96 22.83 -18.81
N LEU A 677 -9.99 22.39 -18.09
CA LEU A 677 -10.73 21.17 -18.38
C LEU A 677 -12.13 21.51 -18.89
N GLY A 678 -12.59 20.73 -19.86
CA GLY A 678 -13.94 20.81 -20.39
C GLY A 678 -14.55 19.43 -20.62
N LYS A 679 -15.72 19.42 -21.24
CA LYS A 679 -16.41 18.20 -21.67
C LYS A 679 -15.79 17.65 -22.95
N ARG A 680 -15.57 16.34 -23.03
CA ARG A 680 -15.13 15.67 -24.27
C ARG A 680 -16.17 15.84 -25.38
N GLY A 681 -15.73 16.41 -26.50
CA GLY A 681 -16.62 16.74 -27.62
C GLY A 681 -17.42 18.03 -27.41
N GLY A 682 -17.30 18.68 -26.25
CA GLY A 682 -17.65 20.08 -26.10
C GLY A 682 -16.68 20.95 -26.87
N GLY A 683 -17.16 22.04 -27.47
CA GLY A 683 -16.26 23.00 -28.13
C GLY A 683 -15.21 23.57 -27.17
N SER A 684 -14.20 24.26 -27.69
CA SER A 684 -13.10 24.86 -26.91
C SER A 684 -13.49 26.11 -26.10
N ALA A 685 -14.79 26.40 -25.97
CA ALA A 685 -15.29 27.58 -25.29
C ALA A 685 -15.29 27.40 -23.77
N LEU A 686 -14.33 28.05 -23.11
CA LEU A 686 -14.27 28.15 -21.65
C LEU A 686 -15.26 29.21 -21.16
N SER A 687 -16.25 28.80 -20.36
CA SER A 687 -17.34 29.68 -19.89
C SER A 687 -17.83 29.29 -18.50
N GLN A 688 -18.36 30.25 -17.74
CA GLN A 688 -18.79 30.01 -16.35
C GLN A 688 -19.94 29.00 -16.25
N SER A 689 -20.73 28.83 -17.32
CA SER A 689 -21.76 27.80 -17.39
C SER A 689 -21.20 26.37 -17.26
N PHE A 690 -19.90 26.15 -17.54
CA PHE A 690 -19.25 24.85 -17.33
C PHE A 690 -19.38 24.37 -15.88
N GLY A 691 -19.33 25.28 -14.90
CA GLY A 691 -19.47 24.93 -13.47
C GLY A 691 -20.84 24.36 -13.11
N ARG A 692 -21.83 24.48 -14.00
CA ARG A 692 -23.19 23.93 -13.83
C ARG A 692 -23.43 22.66 -14.64
N THR A 693 -22.45 22.20 -15.42
CA THR A 693 -22.55 20.92 -16.13
C THR A 693 -22.19 19.77 -15.19
N PRO A 694 -22.57 18.51 -15.52
CA PRO A 694 -22.15 17.35 -14.75
C PRO A 694 -20.62 17.28 -14.59
N GLU A 695 -19.85 17.59 -15.63
CA GLU A 695 -18.39 17.59 -15.60
C GLU A 695 -17.82 18.64 -14.63
N GLY A 696 -18.34 19.87 -14.67
CA GLY A 696 -17.88 20.94 -13.78
C GLY A 696 -18.22 20.68 -12.31
N LEU A 697 -19.42 20.15 -12.03
CA LEU A 697 -19.83 19.75 -10.67
C LEU A 697 -19.00 18.57 -10.15
N TRP A 698 -18.75 17.58 -11.00
CA TRP A 698 -17.90 16.43 -10.65
C TRP A 698 -16.47 16.87 -10.32
N LEU A 699 -15.89 17.74 -11.14
CA LEU A 699 -14.54 18.26 -10.91
C LEU A 699 -14.46 19.06 -9.60
N ALA A 700 -15.41 19.96 -9.33
CA ALA A 700 -15.42 20.75 -8.10
C ALA A 700 -15.45 19.87 -6.83
N LYS A 701 -16.10 18.71 -6.88
CA LYS A 701 -16.19 17.76 -5.78
C LYS A 701 -14.98 16.83 -5.68
N ASN A 702 -14.52 16.27 -6.80
CA ASN A 702 -13.63 15.10 -6.80
C ASN A 702 -12.17 15.42 -7.11
N ALA A 703 -11.88 16.53 -7.81
CA ALA A 703 -10.52 16.91 -8.19
C ALA A 703 -9.51 16.97 -7.01
N PRO A 704 -9.91 17.38 -5.78
CA PRO A 704 -9.00 17.39 -4.63
C PRO A 704 -8.39 16.03 -4.28
N TYR A 705 -9.13 14.92 -4.45
CA TYR A 705 -8.61 13.58 -4.17
C TYR A 705 -7.49 13.15 -5.12
N TYR A 706 -7.43 13.77 -6.30
CA TYR A 706 -6.37 13.58 -7.28
C TYR A 706 -5.30 14.66 -7.20
N GLY A 707 -5.36 15.56 -6.22
CA GLY A 707 -4.36 16.59 -6.00
C GLY A 707 -4.59 17.91 -6.72
N PHE A 708 -5.80 18.15 -7.23
CA PHE A 708 -6.17 19.38 -7.91
C PHE A 708 -7.11 20.25 -7.08
N VAL A 709 -6.85 21.56 -7.04
CA VAL A 709 -7.77 22.55 -6.45
C VAL A 709 -8.45 23.34 -7.55
N LEU A 710 -9.74 23.66 -7.37
CA LEU A 710 -10.42 24.68 -8.17
C LEU A 710 -9.79 26.04 -7.83
N ARG A 711 -8.95 26.54 -8.74
CA ARG A 711 -8.00 27.61 -8.42
C ARG A 711 -8.66 28.99 -8.32
N TYR A 712 -9.73 29.23 -9.09
CA TYR A 712 -10.48 30.48 -9.13
C TYR A 712 -11.98 30.24 -8.86
N PRO A 713 -12.40 30.06 -7.58
CA PRO A 713 -13.79 29.80 -7.21
C PRO A 713 -14.69 31.04 -7.30
N GLU A 714 -16.01 30.81 -7.29
CA GLU A 714 -17.02 31.88 -7.38
C GLU A 714 -16.96 32.83 -6.16
N GLY A 715 -17.15 34.13 -6.41
CA GLY A 715 -17.12 35.17 -5.36
C GLY A 715 -15.74 35.55 -4.82
N LYS A 716 -14.65 34.92 -5.28
CA LYS A 716 -13.29 35.09 -4.75
C LYS A 716 -12.35 35.93 -5.64
N GLU A 717 -12.88 36.63 -6.65
CA GLU A 717 -12.09 37.51 -7.55
C GLU A 717 -11.29 38.58 -6.80
N HIS A 718 -11.83 39.13 -5.72
CA HIS A 718 -11.15 40.13 -4.89
C HIS A 718 -9.93 39.58 -4.11
N ILE A 719 -9.74 38.25 -4.10
CA ILE A 719 -8.65 37.55 -3.41
C ILE A 719 -7.63 37.00 -4.42
N THR A 720 -8.13 36.33 -5.46
CA THR A 720 -7.28 35.69 -6.49
C THR A 720 -6.89 36.65 -7.61
N GLY A 721 -7.64 37.75 -7.76
CA GLY A 721 -7.53 38.71 -8.85
C GLY A 721 -8.13 38.23 -10.18
N ILE A 722 -8.72 37.03 -10.25
CA ILE A 722 -9.28 36.44 -11.47
C ILE A 722 -10.74 36.06 -11.22
N LYS A 723 -11.59 36.33 -12.23
CA LYS A 723 -13.01 35.96 -12.20
C LYS A 723 -13.18 34.45 -12.02
N TYR A 724 -14.40 34.01 -11.67
CA TYR A 724 -14.71 32.59 -11.55
C TYR A 724 -14.37 31.81 -12.83
N GLU A 725 -13.55 30.77 -12.70
CA GLU A 725 -13.13 29.85 -13.77
C GLU A 725 -13.35 28.38 -13.35
N PRO A 726 -14.58 27.84 -13.49
CA PRO A 726 -14.89 26.46 -13.10
C PRO A 726 -14.10 25.38 -13.85
N TRP A 727 -13.39 25.75 -14.91
CA TRP A 727 -12.58 24.85 -15.72
C TRP A 727 -11.11 24.80 -15.27
N HIS A 728 -10.64 25.76 -14.47
CA HIS A 728 -9.22 25.95 -14.18
C HIS A 728 -8.79 25.25 -12.89
N PHE A 729 -8.05 24.15 -13.03
CA PHE A 729 -7.60 23.31 -11.92
C PHE A 729 -6.08 23.31 -11.77
N ARG A 730 -5.63 23.50 -10.53
CA ARG A 730 -4.20 23.58 -10.18
C ARG A 730 -3.77 22.36 -9.36
N TYR A 731 -2.75 21.65 -9.83
CA TYR A 731 -2.15 20.53 -9.10
C TYR A 731 -1.23 21.02 -7.97
N VAL A 732 -1.45 20.48 -6.77
CA VAL A 732 -0.67 20.75 -5.54
C VAL A 732 -0.39 19.46 -4.72
N GLY A 733 -0.79 18.28 -5.23
CA GLY A 733 -0.75 17.01 -4.50
C GLY A 733 -2.01 16.76 -3.66
N SER A 734 -2.39 15.49 -3.48
CA SER A 734 -3.69 15.08 -2.89
C SER A 734 -3.89 15.54 -1.46
N GLU A 735 -2.90 15.34 -0.59
CA GLU A 735 -3.00 15.73 0.82
C GLU A 735 -3.26 17.24 0.98
N LEU A 736 -2.49 18.06 0.26
CA LEU A 736 -2.63 19.52 0.33
C LEU A 736 -3.90 20.01 -0.37
N ALA A 737 -4.28 19.43 -1.51
CA ALA A 737 -5.50 19.80 -2.22
C ALA A 737 -6.75 19.58 -1.37
N VAL A 738 -6.82 18.45 -0.64
CA VAL A 738 -7.89 18.17 0.32
C VAL A 738 -7.86 19.16 1.48
N LYS A 739 -6.68 19.46 2.05
CA LYS A 739 -6.55 20.45 3.14
C LYS A 739 -7.00 21.85 2.72
N ILE A 740 -6.61 22.32 1.54
CA ILE A 740 -7.04 23.61 0.99
C ILE A 740 -8.56 23.60 0.82
N THR A 741 -9.10 22.59 0.15
CA THR A 741 -10.55 22.51 -0.13
C THR A 741 -11.38 22.48 1.14
N ASN A 742 -11.02 21.63 2.11
CA ASN A 742 -11.74 21.50 3.39
C ASN A 742 -11.67 22.76 4.25
N SER A 743 -10.63 23.60 4.07
CA SER A 743 -10.53 24.87 4.79
C SER A 743 -11.53 25.93 4.30
N GLY A 744 -12.15 25.73 3.13
CA GLY A 744 -13.01 26.72 2.46
C GLY A 744 -12.27 27.96 1.94
N LYS A 745 -10.93 27.98 2.03
CA LYS A 745 -10.06 29.06 1.57
C LYS A 745 -9.62 28.83 0.12
N THR A 746 -9.34 29.91 -0.60
CA THR A 746 -8.56 29.82 -1.85
C THR A 746 -7.12 29.39 -1.54
N MET A 747 -6.39 28.96 -2.57
CA MET A 747 -4.95 28.69 -2.42
C MET A 747 -4.18 29.92 -1.90
N ASP A 748 -4.53 31.14 -2.36
CA ASP A 748 -3.89 32.39 -1.91
C ASP A 748 -4.19 32.69 -0.43
N GLU A 749 -5.43 32.49 0.03
CA GLU A 749 -5.79 32.62 1.46
C GLU A 749 -5.08 31.58 2.32
N PHE A 750 -5.00 30.34 1.85
CA PHE A 750 -4.35 29.24 2.56
C PHE A 750 -2.84 29.48 2.71
N PHE A 751 -2.21 30.01 1.66
CA PHE A 751 -0.77 30.35 1.65
C PHE A 751 -0.47 31.74 2.24
N GLN A 752 -1.49 32.45 2.74
CA GLN A 752 -1.38 33.82 3.26
C GLN A 752 -0.75 34.79 2.25
N ALA A 753 -1.00 34.56 0.96
CA ALA A 753 -0.40 35.25 -0.16
C ALA A 753 -1.45 35.89 -1.08
N VAL A 754 -2.49 36.48 -0.47
CA VAL A 754 -3.56 37.19 -1.16
C VAL A 754 -2.95 38.20 -2.14
N ALA A 755 -3.33 38.07 -3.41
CA ALA A 755 -2.85 38.93 -4.46
C ALA A 755 -3.83 40.11 -4.61
N PRO A 756 -3.41 41.36 -4.37
CA PRO A 756 -4.25 42.50 -4.71
C PRO A 756 -4.53 42.51 -6.21
N THR A 757 -5.65 43.10 -6.60
CA THR A 757 -5.88 43.51 -7.99
C THR A 757 -4.76 44.46 -8.43
N TYR A 758 -4.41 44.43 -9.71
CA TYR A 758 -3.36 45.30 -10.29
C TYR A 758 -3.65 46.78 -10.10
#